data_AF-A0A2U8FMD4-F1
#
_entry.id   AF-A0A2U8FMD4-F1
#
_cell.length_a   1.000
_cell.length_b   1.000
_cell.length_c   1.000
_cell.angle_alpha   90.00
_cell.angle_beta   90.00
_cell.angle_gamma   90.00
#
_symmetry.space_group_name_H-M   'P 1'
#
loop_
_entity.id
_entity.type
_entity.pdbx_description
1 polymer ?
#
loop_
_entity_poly.entity_id
_entity_poly.type
_entity_poly.pdbx_seq_one_letter_code
_entity_poly.pdbx_strand_id
1 'polypeptide(L)'
;MIKLCDRVGSQFESASNVSAFFDKDSAETLRKTEPREQPQYGKPGESCKYNLFFGFFFDGTRNNYMACEPSDSQAAATKRKEDNERKSPNCHSNVARLYDVYPGQSVPGVLAPDTDWAYKPELYKHFFKVYVPGVGTEFQQIGDTGKGLLDGTLGAAAANNGSARLVWALVQAINNVHRFFKQGAMLITADEAHRLANRTYLSANTLKRLSERGWFADPSDDGAADPARATREAFTGLLTRLHDAIRPHWPTGPDLKPARLDPGMVEKINVSVFGFSRGATKARVFVNWLQALGKLDAQLSGMSTKHAMTLGGFPFEIEFLGIFDTVASVGLANTLGNSAFGRWLDGHSAWSDAEVSLRVPSDVRCLHLVAAHEVRRSFPLDSISVNGQYSENLQEIVLPGVHSDIGGGYAPQEQGKGLSTEGEDMLSRIPLIMMYREARLSGVPLKLELASDKAKKRFALSRRTIDDFNRYLEVCKAGKPVVTQSGQTVWPSSLTDIFREQRQLYIQWRLLRRVGQSLPLHETDSFRRSSTFDQNDLHSANRELENELDAFQQWLRRKGPDFVPKRQSPGFSDDHAREWEELATWWHAATPITDTAAAFFDEYVHDSRAWFKLVPGNPDSQDDMEAMLEDWHKRIQRAERASQRHHAGREMPNGDGLTDAQRQAAMEFHRTKQIPRMLTEGREPFLLAKAGYLRYRKVYAGSDRMLISNARPPKPTTPDAVAPDRPRAIA
;
A
#
# COMPACT_ATOMS: atom_id res chain seq x y z
N MET A 1 -8.11 1.61 17.53
CA MET A 1 -8.77 0.29 17.68
C MET A 1 -8.11 -0.73 16.75
N ILE A 2 -7.85 -1.96 17.22
CA ILE A 2 -7.46 -3.11 16.38
C ILE A 2 -8.59 -4.14 16.39
N LYS A 3 -8.88 -4.75 15.24
CA LYS A 3 -9.74 -5.93 15.16
C LYS A 3 -9.48 -6.77 13.91
N LEU A 4 -9.95 -8.01 13.90
CA LEU A 4 -10.22 -8.71 12.66
C LEU A 4 -11.45 -8.04 12.02
N CYS A 5 -11.49 -7.99 10.69
CA CYS A 5 -12.63 -7.43 9.97
C CYS A 5 -13.96 -8.04 10.45
N ASP A 6 -14.97 -7.19 10.63
CA ASP A 6 -16.34 -7.64 10.88
C ASP A 6 -16.94 -8.25 9.62
N ARG A 7 -18.09 -8.92 9.78
CA ARG A 7 -18.87 -9.38 8.63
C ARG A 7 -19.22 -8.21 7.73
N VAL A 8 -19.05 -8.42 6.43
CA VAL A 8 -19.39 -7.46 5.39
C VAL A 8 -20.85 -7.64 5.03
N GLY A 9 -21.63 -6.56 5.07
CA GLY A 9 -23.04 -6.62 4.75
C GLY A 9 -23.31 -6.69 3.24
N SER A 10 -24.48 -7.22 2.88
CA SER A 10 -24.96 -7.36 1.50
C SER A 10 -24.99 -6.05 0.71
N GLN A 11 -25.14 -4.94 1.42
CA GLN A 11 -25.19 -3.61 0.81
C GLN A 11 -23.93 -3.28 0.00
N PHE A 12 -22.79 -3.94 0.25
CA PHE A 12 -21.56 -3.75 -0.50
C PHE A 12 -21.72 -4.05 -2.01
N GLU A 13 -22.65 -4.91 -2.41
CA GLU A 13 -23.00 -5.15 -3.82
C GLU A 13 -23.53 -3.88 -4.51
N SER A 14 -24.09 -2.97 -3.71
CA SER A 14 -24.75 -1.75 -4.16
C SER A 14 -23.95 -0.49 -3.85
N ALA A 15 -22.62 -0.58 -3.76
CA ALA A 15 -21.75 0.55 -3.38
C ALA A 15 -21.99 1.84 -4.19
N SER A 16 -22.39 1.72 -5.46
CA SER A 16 -22.71 2.86 -6.34
C SER A 16 -24.12 3.44 -6.16
N ASN A 17 -24.96 2.86 -5.29
CA ASN A 17 -26.28 3.37 -4.94
C ASN A 17 -26.27 3.83 -3.47
N VAL A 18 -26.23 5.14 -3.26
CA VAL A 18 -26.13 5.75 -1.91
C VAL A 18 -27.23 5.26 -0.98
N SER A 19 -28.48 5.18 -1.46
CA SER A 19 -29.64 4.81 -0.63
C SER A 19 -29.68 3.33 -0.24
N ALA A 20 -29.09 2.46 -1.06
CA ALA A 20 -28.96 1.04 -0.77
C ALA A 20 -27.71 0.73 0.05
N PHE A 21 -26.63 1.49 -0.15
CA PHE A 21 -25.34 1.26 0.49
C PHE A 21 -25.25 1.81 1.91
N PHE A 22 -25.77 3.01 2.16
CA PHE A 22 -25.73 3.66 3.47
C PHE A 22 -27.07 3.48 4.18
N ASP A 23 -27.03 2.91 5.38
CA ASP A 23 -28.18 2.88 6.29
C ASP A 23 -28.62 4.32 6.68
N LYS A 24 -29.74 4.43 7.39
CA LYS A 24 -30.34 5.73 7.73
C LYS A 24 -29.37 6.65 8.50
N ASP A 25 -28.65 6.11 9.48
CA ASP A 25 -27.75 6.89 10.34
C ASP A 25 -26.50 7.33 9.57
N SER A 26 -25.96 6.43 8.75
CA SER A 26 -24.87 6.71 7.82
C SER A 26 -25.28 7.77 6.79
N ALA A 27 -26.48 7.67 6.22
CA ALA A 27 -27.00 8.66 5.29
C ALA A 27 -27.23 10.02 5.94
N GLU A 28 -27.64 10.07 7.20
CA GLU A 28 -27.71 11.33 7.97
C GLU A 28 -26.32 11.94 8.17
N THR A 29 -25.31 11.11 8.45
CA THR A 29 -23.91 11.55 8.54
C THR A 29 -23.44 12.19 7.24
N LEU A 30 -23.76 11.59 6.09
CA LEU A 30 -23.44 12.17 4.77
C LEU A 30 -24.16 13.50 4.53
N ARG A 31 -25.44 13.61 4.88
CA ARG A 31 -26.21 14.86 4.72
C ARG A 31 -25.65 16.02 5.54
N LYS A 32 -24.96 15.73 6.64
CA LYS A 32 -24.29 16.76 7.46
C LYS A 32 -23.01 17.28 6.81
N THR A 33 -22.32 16.45 6.01
CA THR A 33 -21.03 16.80 5.39
C THR A 33 -21.14 17.23 3.92
N GLU A 34 -22.22 16.89 3.22
CA GLU A 34 -22.41 17.31 1.81
C GLU A 34 -22.58 18.83 1.60
N PRO A 35 -23.26 19.61 2.47
CA PRO A 35 -23.48 21.04 2.23
C PRO A 35 -22.19 21.87 2.10
N ARG A 36 -21.09 21.45 2.73
CA ARG A 36 -19.79 22.13 2.62
C ARG A 36 -19.06 21.88 1.29
N GLU A 37 -19.49 20.87 0.54
CA GLU A 37 -18.94 20.50 -0.78
C GLU A 37 -19.50 21.39 -1.89
N GLN A 38 -20.72 21.91 -1.71
CA GLN A 38 -21.35 22.81 -2.66
C GLN A 38 -21.01 24.26 -2.30
N PRO A 39 -20.75 25.14 -3.27
CA PRO A 39 -20.67 26.56 -3.00
C PRO A 39 -22.01 27.05 -2.45
N GLN A 40 -21.97 27.86 -1.40
CA GLN A 40 -23.16 28.49 -0.86
C GLN A 40 -23.60 29.62 -1.82
N TYR A 41 -24.48 29.27 -2.76
CA TYR A 41 -25.05 30.24 -3.70
C TYR A 41 -26.04 31.15 -2.98
N GLY A 42 -25.77 32.46 -2.98
CA GLY A 42 -26.82 33.48 -2.80
C GLY A 42 -26.66 34.42 -1.60
N LYS A 43 -26.25 35.65 -1.89
CA LYS A 43 -27.14 36.83 -2.04
C LYS A 43 -26.57 37.68 -3.19
N PRO A 44 -27.39 38.27 -4.08
CA PRO A 44 -26.89 39.26 -5.03
C PRO A 44 -26.12 40.37 -4.27
N GLY A 45 -24.82 40.51 -4.54
CA GLY A 45 -23.92 41.45 -3.83
C GLY A 45 -23.01 40.83 -2.77
N GLU A 46 -23.17 39.55 -2.41
CA GLU A 46 -22.24 38.79 -1.53
C GLU A 46 -21.45 37.74 -2.35
N SER A 47 -20.17 37.55 -2.04
CA SER A 47 -19.32 36.56 -2.73
C SER A 47 -19.67 35.13 -2.32
N CYS A 48 -19.58 34.19 -3.27
CA CYS A 48 -19.67 32.77 -2.97
C CYS A 48 -18.52 32.35 -2.05
N LYS A 49 -18.84 31.50 -1.08
CA LYS A 49 -17.90 30.88 -0.14
C LYS A 49 -17.59 29.46 -0.59
N TYR A 50 -16.31 29.09 -0.53
CA TYR A 50 -15.83 27.79 -0.96
C TYR A 50 -14.99 27.13 0.13
N ASN A 51 -15.20 25.83 0.31
CA ASN A 51 -14.15 24.96 0.81
C ASN A 51 -13.39 24.39 -0.38
N LEU A 52 -12.07 24.25 -0.29
CA LEU A 52 -11.29 23.51 -1.28
C LEU A 52 -11.10 22.07 -0.81
N PHE A 53 -11.05 21.11 -1.74
CA PHE A 53 -10.94 19.69 -1.43
C PHE A 53 -9.79 19.07 -2.20
N PHE A 54 -8.75 18.60 -1.49
CA PHE A 54 -7.55 18.02 -2.09
C PHE A 54 -7.48 16.52 -1.79
N GLY A 55 -7.48 15.69 -2.83
CA GLY A 55 -7.26 14.25 -2.75
C GLY A 55 -5.86 13.87 -3.24
N PHE A 56 -5.07 13.20 -2.40
CA PHE A 56 -3.75 12.68 -2.77
C PHE A 56 -3.76 11.15 -2.77
N PHE A 57 -3.28 10.52 -3.84
CA PHE A 57 -3.41 9.08 -4.08
C PHE A 57 -2.03 8.48 -4.40
N PHE A 58 -1.37 7.92 -3.39
CA PHE A 58 -0.03 7.34 -3.49
C PHE A 58 -0.09 5.83 -3.77
N ASP A 59 0.22 5.43 -5.00
CA ASP A 59 0.09 4.03 -5.39
C ASP A 59 1.23 3.13 -4.84
N GLY A 60 0.95 1.83 -4.81
CA GLY A 60 1.83 0.79 -4.29
C GLY A 60 3.01 0.45 -5.18
N THR A 61 3.94 -0.34 -4.65
CA THR A 61 5.14 -0.76 -5.38
C THR A 61 4.76 -1.44 -6.68
N ARG A 62 5.36 -1.02 -7.81
CA ARG A 62 5.03 -1.49 -9.17
C ARG A 62 3.58 -1.25 -9.61
N ASN A 63 2.77 -0.47 -8.90
CA ASN A 63 1.42 -0.11 -9.36
C ASN A 63 1.45 1.18 -10.17
N ASN A 64 0.85 1.15 -11.35
CA ASN A 64 0.69 2.32 -12.21
C ASN A 64 -0.67 2.24 -12.90
N TYR A 65 -1.44 3.32 -12.83
CA TYR A 65 -2.79 3.39 -13.38
C TYR A 65 -2.83 3.04 -14.87
N MET A 66 -1.95 3.65 -15.67
CA MET A 66 -1.96 3.52 -17.13
C MET A 66 -1.48 2.15 -17.59
N ALA A 67 -0.69 1.44 -16.78
CA ALA A 67 -0.26 0.08 -17.07
C ALA A 67 -1.41 -0.94 -17.00
N CYS A 68 -2.51 -0.61 -16.29
CA CYS A 68 -3.68 -1.49 -16.14
C CYS A 68 -4.82 -1.16 -17.12
N GLU A 69 -4.63 -0.18 -18.00
CA GLU A 69 -5.61 0.19 -19.02
C GLU A 69 -5.54 -0.75 -20.24
N PRO A 70 -6.69 -1.12 -20.85
CA PRO A 70 -6.69 -1.91 -22.07
C PRO A 70 -5.94 -1.19 -23.20
N SER A 71 -5.21 -1.97 -24.01
CA SER A 71 -4.44 -1.47 -25.16
C SER A 71 -5.28 -0.84 -26.28
N ASP A 72 -6.61 -0.93 -26.22
CA ASP A 72 -7.52 -0.43 -27.26
C ASP A 72 -7.99 1.02 -27.02
N SER A 73 -7.56 1.65 -25.92
CA SER A 73 -7.69 3.10 -25.78
C SER A 73 -6.76 3.78 -26.80
N GLN A 74 -7.24 4.80 -27.51
CA GLN A 74 -6.54 5.50 -28.61
C GLN A 74 -5.09 5.97 -28.29
N ALA A 75 -4.64 5.88 -27.04
CA ALA A 75 -3.26 6.11 -26.59
C ALA A 75 -2.24 5.08 -27.11
N ALA A 76 -2.65 3.87 -27.50
CA ALA A 76 -1.72 2.85 -28.00
C ALA A 76 -1.19 3.13 -29.42
N ALA A 77 -1.84 3.99 -30.21
CA ALA A 77 -1.40 4.34 -31.56
C ALA A 77 -0.03 5.08 -31.58
N THR A 78 0.43 5.56 -30.42
CA THR A 78 1.71 6.28 -30.27
C THR A 78 2.78 5.54 -29.48
N LYS A 79 2.47 4.40 -28.82
CA LYS A 79 3.49 3.61 -28.09
C LYS A 79 4.04 2.50 -28.98
N ARG A 80 5.32 2.62 -29.34
CA ARG A 80 6.08 1.59 -30.06
C ARG A 80 5.99 0.26 -29.32
N LYS A 81 6.06 -0.84 -30.08
CA LYS A 81 6.22 -2.24 -29.64
C LYS A 81 7.41 -2.53 -28.69
N GLU A 82 8.06 -1.50 -28.14
CA GLU A 82 9.29 -1.58 -27.32
C GLU A 82 9.01 -1.48 -25.80
N ASP A 83 7.77 -1.23 -25.37
CA ASP A 83 7.39 -1.17 -23.95
C ASP A 83 6.93 -2.56 -23.44
N ASN A 84 7.91 -3.36 -23.02
CA ASN A 84 7.80 -4.73 -22.46
C ASN A 84 7.08 -4.84 -21.09
N GLU A 85 6.25 -3.88 -20.68
CA GLU A 85 5.49 -3.96 -19.42
C GLU A 85 3.98 -3.94 -19.71
N ARG A 86 3.47 -4.97 -20.38
CA ARG A 86 2.02 -5.20 -20.40
C ARG A 86 1.64 -5.89 -19.09
N LYS A 87 1.10 -5.12 -18.15
CA LYS A 87 0.28 -5.74 -17.12
C LYS A 87 -1.06 -6.15 -17.73
N SER A 88 -1.59 -7.26 -17.25
CA SER A 88 -2.95 -7.69 -17.57
C SER A 88 -3.94 -6.56 -17.28
N PRO A 89 -4.93 -6.29 -18.16
CA PRO A 89 -5.89 -5.22 -17.95
C PRO A 89 -6.66 -5.42 -16.64
N ASN A 90 -7.23 -4.33 -16.12
CA ASN A 90 -8.02 -4.32 -14.88
C ASN A 90 -7.22 -4.62 -13.58
N CYS A 91 -5.89 -4.60 -13.63
CA CYS A 91 -5.00 -4.72 -12.48
C CYS A 91 -4.91 -3.51 -11.53
N HIS A 92 -5.79 -2.51 -11.67
CA HIS A 92 -5.69 -1.26 -10.89
C HIS A 92 -5.60 -1.54 -9.39
N SER A 93 -4.82 -0.75 -8.65
CA SER A 93 -4.87 -0.81 -7.18
C SER A 93 -6.15 -0.18 -6.65
N ASN A 94 -6.44 -0.41 -5.37
CA ASN A 94 -7.53 0.25 -4.68
C ASN A 94 -7.30 1.76 -4.53
N VAL A 95 -6.04 2.22 -4.53
CA VAL A 95 -5.72 3.66 -4.57
C VAL A 95 -6.12 4.28 -5.92
N ALA A 96 -5.78 3.62 -7.02
CA ALA A 96 -6.18 4.04 -8.36
C ALA A 96 -7.72 4.05 -8.53
N ARG A 97 -8.42 3.07 -7.94
CA ARG A 97 -9.89 3.01 -7.97
C ARG A 97 -10.52 4.12 -7.13
N LEU A 98 -9.98 4.43 -5.95
CA LEU A 98 -10.45 5.58 -5.16
C LEU A 98 -10.22 6.92 -5.88
N TYR A 99 -9.15 7.04 -6.68
CA TYR A 99 -8.91 8.20 -7.53
C TYR A 99 -9.99 8.38 -8.62
N ASP A 100 -10.51 7.28 -9.19
CA ASP A 100 -11.57 7.33 -10.21
C ASP A 100 -12.86 7.97 -9.70
N VAL A 101 -13.14 7.81 -8.41
CA VAL A 101 -14.38 8.29 -7.78
C VAL A 101 -14.20 9.58 -7.00
N TYR A 102 -12.99 10.14 -6.95
CA TYR A 102 -12.78 11.47 -6.38
C TYR A 102 -13.03 12.53 -7.47
N PRO A 103 -13.92 13.51 -7.24
CA PRO A 103 -14.24 14.53 -8.22
C PRO A 103 -13.16 15.61 -8.33
N GLY A 104 -13.21 16.38 -9.41
CA GLY A 104 -12.39 17.58 -9.56
C GLY A 104 -11.23 17.44 -10.54
N GLN A 105 -10.37 18.45 -10.50
CA GLN A 105 -9.32 18.65 -11.49
C GLN A 105 -8.12 17.73 -11.21
N SER A 106 -7.73 16.93 -12.19
CA SER A 106 -6.48 16.17 -12.18
C SER A 106 -5.26 17.07 -12.34
N VAL A 107 -4.05 16.53 -12.15
CA VAL A 107 -2.81 17.22 -12.52
C VAL A 107 -2.54 16.98 -14.01
N PRO A 108 -2.45 18.04 -14.85
CA PRO A 108 -2.26 17.87 -16.29
C PRO A 108 -1.01 17.05 -16.63
N GLY A 109 -1.15 16.12 -17.56
CA GLY A 109 -0.05 15.31 -18.10
C GLY A 109 0.37 14.11 -17.26
N VAL A 110 -0.26 13.85 -16.11
CA VAL A 110 0.05 12.67 -15.27
C VAL A 110 -0.72 11.44 -15.74
N LEU A 111 -2.04 11.56 -15.88
CA LEU A 111 -2.90 10.53 -16.43
C LEU A 111 -3.56 11.03 -17.72
N ALA A 112 -4.11 10.11 -18.50
CA ALA A 112 -4.81 10.46 -19.74
C ALA A 112 -6.09 11.27 -19.46
N PRO A 113 -6.48 12.23 -20.32
CA PRO A 113 -7.64 13.10 -20.09
C PRO A 113 -8.99 12.36 -19.95
N ASP A 114 -9.11 11.15 -20.49
CA ASP A 114 -10.30 10.31 -20.33
C ASP A 114 -10.48 9.75 -18.89
N THR A 115 -9.48 9.95 -18.03
CA THR A 115 -9.55 9.67 -16.58
C THR A 115 -10.06 10.86 -15.75
N ASP A 116 -10.29 12.00 -16.40
CA ASP A 116 -10.78 13.21 -15.74
C ASP A 116 -12.24 13.08 -15.32
N TRP A 117 -12.61 13.84 -14.28
CA TRP A 117 -13.96 13.85 -13.77
C TRP A 117 -14.94 14.47 -14.78
N ALA A 118 -15.89 13.66 -15.27
CA ALA A 118 -16.80 14.06 -16.34
C ALA A 118 -18.18 14.58 -15.86
N TYR A 119 -18.62 14.23 -14.64
CA TYR A 119 -19.95 14.60 -14.18
C TYR A 119 -19.99 16.06 -13.69
N LYS A 120 -20.63 16.94 -14.47
CA LYS A 120 -20.80 18.37 -14.13
C LYS A 120 -19.51 19.03 -13.63
N PRO A 121 -18.40 18.97 -14.41
CA PRO A 121 -17.08 19.40 -13.95
C PRO A 121 -17.05 20.86 -13.46
N GLU A 122 -17.96 21.70 -13.94
CA GLU A 122 -18.15 23.07 -13.49
C GLU A 122 -18.50 23.20 -12.00
N LEU A 123 -19.16 22.20 -11.41
CA LEU A 123 -19.49 22.15 -9.98
C LEU A 123 -18.33 21.69 -9.10
N TYR A 124 -17.26 21.15 -9.70
CA TYR A 124 -16.13 20.55 -8.98
C TYR A 124 -14.80 21.26 -9.24
N LYS A 125 -14.84 22.52 -9.69
CA LYS A 125 -13.62 23.31 -9.95
C LYS A 125 -12.77 23.58 -8.71
N HIS A 126 -13.36 23.53 -7.51
CA HIS A 126 -12.68 23.66 -6.21
C HIS A 126 -12.18 22.33 -5.62
N PHE A 127 -12.34 21.23 -6.36
CA PHE A 127 -11.80 19.92 -6.01
C PHE A 127 -10.57 19.63 -6.86
N PHE A 128 -9.56 19.04 -6.24
CA PHE A 128 -8.29 18.73 -6.89
C PHE A 128 -7.85 17.33 -6.51
N LYS A 129 -7.40 16.54 -7.49
CA LYS A 129 -6.93 15.18 -7.27
C LYS A 129 -5.54 14.97 -7.85
N VAL A 130 -4.67 14.36 -7.06
CA VAL A 130 -3.26 14.14 -7.37
C VAL A 130 -2.97 12.65 -7.28
N TYR A 131 -2.79 12.01 -8.44
CA TYR A 131 -2.32 10.62 -8.51
C TYR A 131 -0.79 10.59 -8.55
N VAL A 132 -0.18 9.72 -7.74
CA VAL A 132 1.26 9.52 -7.65
C VAL A 132 1.55 8.04 -7.92
N PRO A 133 2.15 7.70 -9.08
CA PRO A 133 2.47 6.32 -9.42
C PRO A 133 3.39 5.64 -8.39
N GLY A 134 3.31 4.31 -8.36
CA GLY A 134 4.15 3.45 -7.56
C GLY A 134 5.64 3.61 -7.84
N VAL A 135 6.47 3.37 -6.83
CA VAL A 135 7.93 3.21 -7.04
C VAL A 135 8.20 1.95 -7.84
N GLY A 136 9.23 1.97 -8.71
CA GLY A 136 9.47 0.89 -9.66
C GLY A 136 8.53 0.91 -10.87
N THR A 137 7.92 2.07 -11.18
CA THR A 137 7.12 2.29 -12.39
C THR A 137 7.42 3.66 -12.97
N GLU A 138 7.12 3.83 -14.25
CA GLU A 138 7.28 5.10 -14.96
C GLU A 138 6.56 6.25 -14.22
N PHE A 139 7.28 7.35 -14.01
CA PHE A 139 6.73 8.62 -13.57
C PHE A 139 7.50 9.79 -14.20
N GLN A 140 7.06 10.19 -15.39
CA GLN A 140 7.74 11.19 -16.23
C GLN A 140 7.98 12.52 -15.52
N GLN A 141 7.05 12.94 -14.65
CA GLN A 141 7.11 14.23 -13.94
C GLN A 141 8.33 14.35 -13.03
N ILE A 142 8.96 13.24 -12.64
CA ILE A 142 10.19 13.23 -11.84
C ILE A 142 11.35 12.58 -12.58
N GLY A 143 11.17 12.17 -13.83
CA GLY A 143 12.18 11.50 -14.66
C GLY A 143 12.41 10.02 -14.30
N ASP A 144 11.50 9.40 -13.56
CA ASP A 144 11.57 7.97 -13.25
C ASP A 144 11.11 7.16 -14.46
N THR A 145 12.01 6.39 -15.06
CA THR A 145 11.69 5.58 -16.24
C THR A 145 10.93 4.30 -15.90
N GLY A 146 10.93 3.87 -14.63
CA GLY A 146 10.45 2.57 -14.20
C GLY A 146 11.26 1.37 -14.71
N LYS A 147 12.35 1.60 -15.46
CA LYS A 147 13.07 0.54 -16.19
C LYS A 147 14.48 0.30 -15.65
N GLY A 148 15.03 -0.86 -15.97
CA GLY A 148 16.41 -1.22 -15.64
C GLY A 148 16.69 -1.32 -14.14
N LEU A 149 17.98 -1.35 -13.78
CA LEU A 149 18.41 -1.61 -12.41
C LEU A 149 18.01 -0.48 -11.45
N LEU A 150 18.23 0.79 -11.84
CA LEU A 150 18.05 1.95 -10.95
C LEU A 150 16.58 2.32 -10.71
N ASP A 151 15.79 2.46 -11.78
CA ASP A 151 14.41 2.94 -11.69
C ASP A 151 13.42 1.78 -11.50
N GLY A 152 13.62 0.66 -12.18
CA GLY A 152 12.76 -0.52 -12.07
C GLY A 152 13.06 -1.37 -10.84
N THR A 153 14.20 -2.06 -10.83
CA THR A 153 14.55 -3.03 -9.78
C THR A 153 14.75 -2.37 -8.42
N LEU A 154 15.59 -1.32 -8.35
CA LEU A 154 15.86 -0.60 -7.11
C LEU A 154 14.76 0.37 -6.74
N GLY A 155 14.00 0.92 -7.69
CA GLY A 155 12.74 1.60 -7.37
C GLY A 155 11.77 0.68 -6.64
N ALA A 156 11.54 -0.52 -7.17
CA ALA A 156 10.64 -1.49 -6.56
C ALA A 156 11.15 -2.01 -5.21
N ALA A 157 12.44 -2.31 -5.09
CA ALA A 157 12.99 -2.90 -3.88
C ALA A 157 13.38 -1.87 -2.82
N ALA A 158 14.14 -0.84 -3.22
CA ALA A 158 14.74 0.16 -2.32
C ALA A 158 13.88 1.43 -2.12
N ALA A 159 12.70 1.51 -2.76
CA ALA A 159 11.89 2.73 -2.81
C ALA A 159 12.65 3.93 -3.40
N ASN A 160 13.60 3.67 -4.31
CA ASN A 160 14.28 4.73 -5.05
C ASN A 160 13.24 5.65 -5.72
N ASN A 161 13.54 6.95 -5.82
CA ASN A 161 12.61 8.00 -6.27
C ASN A 161 11.36 8.20 -5.37
N GLY A 162 11.34 7.66 -4.14
CA GLY A 162 10.26 7.87 -3.17
C GLY A 162 10.20 9.30 -2.61
N SER A 163 11.36 9.90 -2.29
CA SER A 163 11.46 11.32 -1.88
C SER A 163 11.01 12.26 -2.99
N ALA A 164 11.43 11.99 -4.24
CA ALA A 164 11.05 12.81 -5.39
C ALA A 164 9.52 12.83 -5.59
N ARG A 165 8.86 11.68 -5.45
CA ARG A 165 7.38 11.57 -5.45
C ARG A 165 6.73 12.43 -4.34
N LEU A 166 7.32 12.47 -3.14
CA LEU A 166 6.81 13.27 -2.02
C LEU A 166 6.96 14.77 -2.25
N VAL A 167 8.14 15.21 -2.65
CA VAL A 167 8.41 16.62 -2.97
C VAL A 167 7.50 17.09 -4.09
N TRP A 168 7.37 16.29 -5.15
CA TRP A 168 6.46 16.58 -6.25
C TRP A 168 5.01 16.73 -5.77
N ALA A 169 4.52 15.85 -4.89
CA ALA A 169 3.17 15.95 -4.33
C ALA A 169 3.00 17.21 -3.44
N LEU A 170 3.99 17.59 -2.65
CA LEU A 170 3.97 18.84 -1.86
C LEU A 170 3.90 20.08 -2.76
N VAL A 171 4.64 20.07 -3.88
CA VAL A 171 4.54 21.10 -4.92
C VAL A 171 3.13 21.15 -5.51
N GLN A 172 2.48 19.99 -5.73
CA GLN A 172 1.10 19.97 -6.21
C GLN A 172 0.10 20.54 -5.20
N ALA A 173 0.33 20.40 -3.90
CA ALA A 173 -0.51 21.06 -2.87
C ALA A 173 -0.46 22.59 -3.02
N ILE A 174 0.73 23.16 -3.25
CA ILE A 174 0.92 24.60 -3.50
C ILE A 174 0.26 25.01 -4.83
N ASN A 175 0.45 24.22 -5.89
CA ASN A 175 -0.18 24.47 -7.19
C ASN A 175 -1.72 24.44 -7.10
N ASN A 176 -2.32 23.51 -6.35
CA ASN A 176 -3.79 23.41 -6.25
C ASN A 176 -4.43 24.68 -5.68
N VAL A 177 -3.78 25.34 -4.71
CA VAL A 177 -4.24 26.65 -4.22
C VAL A 177 -4.18 27.70 -5.34
N HIS A 178 -3.05 27.78 -6.05
CA HIS A 178 -2.90 28.73 -7.15
C HIS A 178 -3.90 28.47 -8.29
N ARG A 179 -4.11 27.21 -8.65
CA ARG A 179 -5.02 26.77 -9.72
C ARG A 179 -6.45 27.21 -9.45
N PHE A 180 -6.91 27.21 -8.20
CA PHE A 180 -8.22 27.75 -7.87
C PHE A 180 -8.33 29.24 -8.25
N PHE A 181 -7.39 30.08 -7.82
CA PHE A 181 -7.44 31.54 -8.04
C PHE A 181 -7.03 31.98 -9.46
N LYS A 182 -6.27 31.17 -10.19
CA LYS A 182 -5.73 31.50 -11.52
C LYS A 182 -6.26 30.59 -12.63
N GLN A 183 -7.52 30.17 -12.52
CA GLN A 183 -8.25 29.46 -13.58
C GLN A 183 -7.49 28.22 -14.12
N GLY A 184 -6.93 27.42 -13.20
CA GLY A 184 -6.21 26.19 -13.53
C GLY A 184 -4.73 26.37 -13.87
N ALA A 185 -4.20 27.60 -13.93
CA ALA A 185 -2.79 27.84 -14.19
C ALA A 185 -1.89 27.30 -13.06
N MET A 186 -0.75 26.73 -13.44
CA MET A 186 0.26 26.23 -12.50
C MET A 186 1.19 27.38 -12.06
N LEU A 187 1.43 27.53 -10.76
CA LEU A 187 2.43 28.47 -10.25
C LEU A 187 3.84 27.95 -10.48
N ILE A 188 4.02 26.67 -10.17
CA ILE A 188 5.24 25.91 -10.37
C ILE A 188 5.02 25.02 -11.60
N THR A 189 5.81 25.29 -12.64
CA THR A 189 5.75 24.55 -13.92
C THR A 189 6.18 23.09 -13.74
N ALA A 190 5.85 22.23 -14.72
CA ALA A 190 6.26 20.83 -14.69
C ALA A 190 7.79 20.68 -14.59
N ASP A 191 8.54 21.46 -15.37
CA ASP A 191 10.01 21.42 -15.36
C ASP A 191 10.60 21.89 -14.02
N GLU A 192 9.99 22.91 -13.41
CA GLU A 192 10.42 23.38 -12.09
C GLU A 192 10.10 22.34 -11.01
N ALA A 193 8.90 21.76 -11.04
CA ALA A 193 8.50 20.69 -10.13
C ALA A 193 9.43 19.48 -10.24
N HIS A 194 9.81 19.10 -11.47
CA HIS A 194 10.79 18.05 -11.73
C HIS A 194 12.15 18.35 -11.09
N ARG A 195 12.67 19.58 -11.26
CA ARG A 195 13.95 19.98 -10.64
C ARG A 195 13.89 19.97 -9.12
N LEU A 196 12.80 20.48 -8.54
CA LEU A 196 12.59 20.48 -7.09
C LEU A 196 12.51 19.06 -6.55
N ALA A 197 11.75 18.18 -7.20
CA ALA A 197 11.61 16.78 -6.82
C ALA A 197 12.95 16.05 -6.70
N ASN A 198 13.88 16.34 -7.60
CA ASN A 198 15.18 15.69 -7.66
C ASN A 198 16.28 16.39 -6.85
N ARG A 199 16.04 17.57 -6.29
CA ARG A 199 17.06 18.35 -5.53
C ARG A 199 16.73 18.56 -4.06
N THR A 200 15.45 18.49 -3.68
CA THR A 200 15.03 18.71 -2.30
C THR A 200 15.28 17.45 -1.46
N TYR A 201 16.06 17.61 -0.39
CA TYR A 201 16.36 16.52 0.52
C TYR A 201 15.32 16.45 1.65
N LEU A 202 14.74 15.27 1.85
CA LEU A 202 13.77 14.99 2.90
C LEU A 202 14.38 14.03 3.94
N SER A 203 14.30 14.40 5.20
CA SER A 203 14.69 13.61 6.37
C SER A 203 13.92 14.03 7.63
N ALA A 204 14.03 13.26 8.71
CA ALA A 204 13.49 13.65 10.02
C ALA A 204 14.02 15.02 10.50
N ASN A 205 15.32 15.30 10.29
CA ASN A 205 15.92 16.58 10.65
C ASN A 205 15.33 17.73 9.82
N THR A 206 15.29 17.60 8.49
CA THR A 206 14.73 18.64 7.62
C THR A 206 13.24 18.86 7.88
N LEU A 207 12.47 17.81 8.18
CA LEU A 207 11.05 17.89 8.56
C LEU A 207 10.87 18.73 9.83
N LYS A 208 11.66 18.44 10.86
CA LYS A 208 11.65 19.19 12.12
C LYS A 208 11.98 20.66 11.88
N ARG A 209 13.11 20.95 11.21
CA ARG A 209 13.58 22.32 10.91
C ARG A 209 12.64 23.10 10.00
N LEU A 210 11.83 22.45 9.15
CA LEU A 210 10.86 23.13 8.28
C LEU A 210 9.84 23.94 9.08
N SER A 211 9.42 23.45 10.25
CA SER A 211 8.37 24.06 11.06
C SER A 211 8.85 24.80 12.32
N GLU A 212 10.13 24.70 12.68
CA GLU A 212 10.71 25.39 13.83
C GLU A 212 10.61 26.92 13.69
N ARG A 213 10.10 27.59 14.73
CA ARG A 213 10.00 29.06 14.81
C ARG A 213 11.35 29.66 15.19
N GLY A 214 11.74 30.75 14.52
CA GLY A 214 12.94 31.52 14.87
C GLY A 214 14.26 30.78 14.63
N TRP A 215 14.25 29.65 13.92
CA TRP A 215 15.48 28.99 13.50
C TRP A 215 16.11 29.79 12.35
N PHE A 216 17.21 30.47 12.67
CA PHE A 216 18.14 31.04 11.71
C PHE A 216 19.40 30.16 11.77
N ALA A 217 19.84 29.61 10.64
CA ALA A 217 21.11 28.91 10.59
C ALA A 217 22.24 29.87 10.99
N ASP A 218 23.22 29.38 11.74
CA ASP A 218 24.38 30.17 12.14
C ASP A 218 25.11 30.65 10.87
N PRO A 219 25.26 31.97 10.64
CA PRO A 219 25.96 32.51 9.48
C PRO A 219 27.45 32.14 9.44
N SER A 220 28.02 31.68 10.57
CA SER A 220 29.43 31.30 10.71
C SER A 220 29.72 29.82 10.42
N ASP A 221 28.72 29.02 10.03
CA ASP A 221 28.90 27.62 9.62
C ASP A 221 29.09 27.54 8.10
N ASP A 222 30.34 27.72 7.67
CA ASP A 222 30.81 27.83 6.28
C ASP A 222 31.34 26.49 5.70
N GLY A 223 31.06 25.35 6.34
CA GLY A 223 31.67 24.05 5.99
C GLY A 223 30.88 23.13 5.04
N ALA A 224 29.54 23.21 4.95
CA ALA A 224 28.73 22.41 4.01
C ALA A 224 27.34 23.04 3.79
N ALA A 225 26.75 22.87 2.62
CA ALA A 225 25.36 23.29 2.37
C ALA A 225 24.41 22.49 3.28
N ASP A 226 23.87 23.11 4.35
CA ASP A 226 22.90 22.48 5.24
C ASP A 226 21.62 22.10 4.47
N PRO A 227 21.31 20.80 4.30
CA PRO A 227 20.11 20.35 3.58
C PRO A 227 18.81 20.84 4.24
N ALA A 228 18.80 21.05 5.57
CA ALA A 228 17.62 21.59 6.25
C ALA A 228 17.39 23.05 5.89
N ARG A 229 18.45 23.86 5.86
CA ARG A 229 18.40 25.26 5.38
C ARG A 229 17.91 25.31 3.94
N ALA A 230 18.53 24.55 3.03
CA ALA A 230 18.17 24.54 1.61
C ALA A 230 16.72 24.12 1.38
N THR A 231 16.25 23.05 2.04
CA THR A 231 14.85 22.60 1.93
C THR A 231 13.88 23.66 2.47
N ARG A 232 14.18 24.29 3.60
CA ARG A 232 13.33 25.35 4.16
C ARG A 232 13.30 26.59 3.25
N GLU A 233 14.44 27.02 2.72
CA GLU A 233 14.53 28.14 1.77
C GLU A 233 13.73 27.86 0.50
N ALA A 234 13.83 26.65 -0.06
CA ALA A 234 13.08 26.24 -1.24
C ALA A 234 11.57 26.37 -1.00
N PHE A 235 11.04 25.76 0.07
CA PHE A 235 9.61 25.86 0.38
C PHE A 235 9.18 27.28 0.76
N THR A 236 10.03 28.04 1.45
CA THR A 236 9.76 29.45 1.77
C THR A 236 9.59 30.26 0.48
N GLY A 237 10.50 30.11 -0.49
CA GLY A 237 10.41 30.78 -1.79
C GLY A 237 9.16 30.41 -2.58
N LEU A 238 8.74 29.13 -2.55
CA LEU A 238 7.49 28.69 -3.19
C LEU A 238 6.26 29.30 -2.54
N LEU A 239 6.20 29.31 -1.20
CA LEU A 239 5.09 29.89 -0.45
C LEU A 239 5.03 31.41 -0.63
N THR A 240 6.15 32.12 -0.60
CA THR A 240 6.20 33.57 -0.87
C THR A 240 5.68 33.89 -2.28
N ARG A 241 6.11 33.14 -3.31
CA ARG A 241 5.56 33.28 -4.66
C ARG A 241 4.05 33.04 -4.71
N LEU A 242 3.57 32.02 -4.00
CA LEU A 242 2.14 31.74 -3.90
C LEU A 242 1.41 32.92 -3.25
N HIS A 243 1.93 33.43 -2.13
CA HIS A 243 1.37 34.57 -1.40
C HIS A 243 1.30 35.79 -2.30
N ASP A 244 2.37 36.15 -3.00
CA ASP A 244 2.38 37.30 -3.91
C ASP A 244 1.33 37.16 -5.02
N ALA A 245 1.15 35.94 -5.56
CA ALA A 245 0.18 35.68 -6.62
C ALA A 245 -1.29 35.77 -6.15
N ILE A 246 -1.57 35.44 -4.88
CA ILE A 246 -2.94 35.31 -4.34
C ILE A 246 -3.29 36.30 -3.21
N ARG A 247 -2.36 37.17 -2.79
CA ARG A 247 -2.56 38.16 -1.71
C ARG A 247 -3.87 38.94 -1.80
N PRO A 248 -4.37 39.37 -2.99
CA PRO A 248 -5.67 40.05 -3.08
C PRO A 248 -6.87 39.23 -2.59
N HIS A 249 -6.75 37.90 -2.50
CA HIS A 249 -7.80 36.98 -2.07
C HIS A 249 -7.74 36.63 -0.58
N TRP A 250 -6.75 37.13 0.17
CA TRP A 250 -6.65 36.88 1.60
C TRP A 250 -7.72 37.62 2.39
N PRO A 251 -8.35 36.98 3.39
CA PRO A 251 -9.31 37.64 4.27
C PRO A 251 -8.57 38.56 5.24
N THR A 252 -8.41 39.85 4.87
CA THR A 252 -7.70 40.86 5.67
C THR A 252 -8.65 41.89 6.29
N GLY A 253 -8.21 42.54 7.38
CA GLY A 253 -8.97 43.61 8.05
C GLY A 253 -9.99 43.12 9.09
N PRO A 254 -10.71 44.05 9.76
CA PRO A 254 -11.65 43.72 10.83
C PRO A 254 -12.79 42.80 10.40
N ASP A 255 -13.26 42.97 9.15
CA ASP A 255 -14.40 42.25 8.58
C ASP A 255 -14.00 40.96 7.85
N LEU A 256 -12.70 40.61 7.82
CA LEU A 256 -12.15 39.43 7.14
C LEU A 256 -12.53 39.33 5.64
N LYS A 257 -12.70 40.48 4.97
CA LYS A 257 -13.12 40.54 3.57
C LYS A 257 -11.90 40.68 2.64
N PRO A 258 -11.75 39.83 1.61
CA PRO A 258 -10.66 39.95 0.66
C PRO A 258 -10.86 41.11 -0.32
N ALA A 259 -9.76 41.66 -0.83
CA ALA A 259 -9.77 42.73 -1.83
C ALA A 259 -10.32 42.26 -3.19
N ARG A 260 -10.17 40.96 -3.51
CA ARG A 260 -10.70 40.33 -4.72
C ARG A 260 -11.55 39.11 -4.37
N LEU A 261 -12.81 39.14 -4.79
CA LEU A 261 -13.82 38.13 -4.47
C LEU A 261 -13.91 37.00 -5.50
N ASP A 262 -13.68 37.28 -6.78
CA ASP A 262 -13.60 36.26 -7.83
C ASP A 262 -12.35 35.37 -7.63
N PRO A 263 -12.39 34.04 -7.85
CA PRO A 263 -13.56 33.22 -8.20
C PRO A 263 -14.43 32.81 -6.99
N GLY A 264 -13.96 33.11 -5.78
CA GLY A 264 -14.72 32.95 -4.54
C GLY A 264 -13.86 33.18 -3.31
N MET A 265 -14.51 33.29 -2.14
CA MET A 265 -13.82 33.38 -0.85
C MET A 265 -13.58 31.98 -0.29
N VAL A 266 -12.32 31.62 -0.07
CA VAL A 266 -11.94 30.31 0.49
C VAL A 266 -12.05 30.36 2.01
N GLU A 267 -12.85 29.48 2.59
CA GLU A 267 -13.02 29.33 4.04
C GLU A 267 -12.00 28.36 4.63
N LYS A 268 -11.81 27.20 3.97
CA LYS A 268 -10.92 26.13 4.42
C LYS A 268 -10.48 25.23 3.28
N ILE A 269 -9.30 24.61 3.42
CA ILE A 269 -8.82 23.54 2.56
C ILE A 269 -8.91 22.21 3.32
N ASN A 270 -9.60 21.25 2.74
CA ASN A 270 -9.81 19.92 3.30
C ASN A 270 -9.00 18.90 2.53
N VAL A 271 -8.08 18.21 3.20
CA VAL A 271 -7.13 17.28 2.56
C VAL A 271 -7.45 15.84 2.94
N SER A 272 -7.54 14.97 1.95
CA SER A 272 -7.69 13.52 2.13
C SER A 272 -6.56 12.80 1.41
N VAL A 273 -5.95 11.83 2.08
CA VAL A 273 -4.75 11.14 1.57
C VAL A 273 -4.99 9.65 1.59
N PHE A 274 -4.67 8.99 0.48
CA PHE A 274 -4.76 7.54 0.32
C PHE A 274 -3.42 6.95 -0.10
N GLY A 275 -3.12 5.75 0.38
CA GLY A 275 -1.93 5.03 -0.09
C GLY A 275 -1.95 3.53 0.13
N PHE A 276 -1.22 2.79 -0.69
CA PHE A 276 -1.06 1.33 -0.58
C PHE A 276 0.43 0.97 -0.53
N SER A 277 0.85 -0.01 0.29
CA SER A 277 2.23 -0.52 0.29
C SER A 277 3.25 0.59 0.60
N ARG A 278 4.30 0.74 -0.21
CA ARG A 278 5.21 1.90 -0.17
C ARG A 278 4.53 3.22 -0.52
N GLY A 279 3.37 3.19 -1.18
CA GLY A 279 2.46 4.32 -1.31
C GLY A 279 1.84 4.75 0.02
N ALA A 280 1.46 3.80 0.89
CA ALA A 280 0.99 4.11 2.25
C ALA A 280 2.11 4.72 3.10
N THR A 281 3.35 4.23 2.95
CA THR A 281 4.55 4.84 3.54
C THR A 281 4.69 6.30 3.11
N LYS A 282 4.61 6.57 1.80
CA LYS A 282 4.61 7.94 1.27
C LYS A 282 3.43 8.76 1.80
N ALA A 283 2.22 8.21 1.88
CA ALA A 283 1.06 8.91 2.42
C ALA A 283 1.26 9.37 3.87
N ARG A 284 1.81 8.49 4.74
CA ARG A 284 2.14 8.82 6.14
C ARG A 284 3.20 9.92 6.22
N VAL A 285 4.27 9.83 5.42
CA VAL A 285 5.32 10.88 5.36
C VAL A 285 4.75 12.19 4.83
N PHE A 286 3.95 12.13 3.77
CA PHE A 286 3.32 13.30 3.16
C PHE A 286 2.44 14.05 4.14
N VAL A 287 1.65 13.36 4.96
CA VAL A 287 0.82 13.98 6.01
C VAL A 287 1.67 14.79 6.98
N ASN A 288 2.79 14.23 7.49
CA ASN A 288 3.69 14.96 8.37
C ASN A 288 4.35 16.17 7.70
N TRP A 289 4.82 16.00 6.46
CA TRP A 289 5.45 17.09 5.71
C TRP A 289 4.48 18.19 5.32
N LEU A 290 3.25 17.85 4.94
CA LEU A 290 2.21 18.82 4.66
C LEU A 290 1.84 19.58 5.94
N GLN A 291 1.80 18.91 7.09
CA GLN A 291 1.60 19.61 8.35
C GLN A 291 2.75 20.58 8.68
N ALA A 292 4.00 20.19 8.46
CA ALA A 292 5.16 21.06 8.68
C ALA A 292 5.19 22.25 7.71
N LEU A 293 4.89 22.01 6.43
CA LEU A 293 4.71 23.07 5.41
C LEU A 293 3.59 24.03 5.83
N GLY A 294 2.52 23.49 6.41
CA GLY A 294 1.41 24.26 6.91
C GLY A 294 1.74 25.21 8.07
N LYS A 295 2.58 24.75 8.99
CA LYS A 295 3.12 25.56 10.09
C LYS A 295 4.05 26.65 9.57
N LEU A 296 4.84 26.35 8.54
CA LEU A 296 5.70 27.33 7.87
C LEU A 296 4.86 28.42 7.19
N ASP A 297 3.85 28.04 6.42
CA ASP A 297 2.94 28.97 5.75
C ASP A 297 2.19 29.88 6.75
N ALA A 298 1.75 29.33 7.88
CA ALA A 298 1.10 30.11 8.95
C ALA A 298 2.05 31.14 9.59
N GLN A 299 3.35 30.83 9.67
CA GLN A 299 4.37 31.78 10.12
C GLN A 299 4.57 32.89 9.10
N LEU A 300 4.71 32.54 7.82
CA LEU A 300 4.96 33.49 6.73
C LEU A 300 3.75 34.42 6.44
N SER A 301 2.53 33.93 6.63
CA SER A 301 1.29 34.71 6.46
C SER A 301 0.90 35.56 7.68
N GLY A 302 1.62 35.43 8.81
CA GLY A 302 1.32 36.16 10.05
C GLY A 302 0.08 35.68 10.80
N MET A 303 -0.50 34.53 10.46
CA MET A 303 -1.75 34.00 11.06
C MET A 303 -1.55 33.10 12.29
N SER A 304 -0.39 33.19 12.97
CA SER A 304 0.14 32.12 13.82
C SER A 304 -0.56 31.87 15.18
N THR A 305 -1.70 32.51 15.48
CA THR A 305 -2.46 32.30 16.74
C THR A 305 -3.91 31.86 16.53
N LYS A 306 -4.58 32.28 15.45
CA LYS A 306 -5.98 31.93 15.15
C LYS A 306 -6.10 30.67 14.27
N HIS A 307 -5.11 30.42 13.41
CA HIS A 307 -5.07 29.26 12.51
C HIS A 307 -3.70 28.59 12.63
N ALA A 308 -3.63 27.48 13.38
CA ALA A 308 -2.37 26.78 13.65
C ALA A 308 -1.71 26.18 12.38
N MET A 309 -2.48 26.08 11.29
CA MET A 309 -2.14 25.39 10.04
C MET A 309 -2.78 26.13 8.87
N THR A 310 -1.97 26.64 7.93
CA THR A 310 -2.47 27.29 6.70
C THR A 310 -1.76 26.77 5.45
N LEU A 311 -2.35 26.94 4.27
CA LEU A 311 -1.69 26.71 2.99
C LEU A 311 -2.08 27.83 2.02
N GLY A 312 -1.11 28.62 1.58
CA GLY A 312 -1.37 29.85 0.82
C GLY A 312 -2.12 30.90 1.64
N GLY A 313 -1.97 30.89 2.97
CA GLY A 313 -2.67 31.79 3.89
C GLY A 313 -4.11 31.39 4.21
N PHE A 314 -4.60 30.25 3.73
CA PHE A 314 -5.94 29.73 4.07
C PHE A 314 -5.85 28.59 5.08
N PRO A 315 -6.75 28.50 6.08
CA PRO A 315 -6.76 27.38 7.02
C PRO A 315 -6.89 26.05 6.27
N PHE A 316 -6.15 25.02 6.70
CA PHE A 316 -6.36 23.67 6.19
C PHE A 316 -6.34 22.61 7.29
N GLU A 317 -6.93 21.47 6.99
CA GLU A 317 -6.80 20.26 7.81
C GLU A 317 -6.66 19.01 6.95
N ILE A 318 -6.12 17.96 7.56
CA ILE A 318 -6.06 16.62 6.98
C ILE A 318 -7.20 15.83 7.61
N GLU A 319 -8.28 15.63 6.87
CA GLU A 319 -9.52 15.04 7.36
C GLU A 319 -9.44 13.53 7.46
N PHE A 320 -8.68 12.90 6.56
CA PHE A 320 -8.66 11.44 6.44
C PHE A 320 -7.35 10.94 5.83
N LEU A 321 -6.76 9.93 6.47
CA LEU A 321 -5.67 9.12 5.95
C LEU A 321 -6.16 7.67 5.78
N GLY A 322 -6.38 7.25 4.53
CA GLY A 322 -6.81 5.89 4.19
C GLY A 322 -5.67 5.06 3.62
N ILE A 323 -5.16 4.09 4.38
CA ILE A 323 -3.99 3.32 3.95
C ILE A 323 -4.23 1.81 3.90
N PHE A 324 -3.60 1.17 2.92
CA PHE A 324 -3.62 -0.28 2.71
C PHE A 324 -2.22 -0.84 2.96
N ASP A 325 -2.11 -1.76 3.92
CA ASP A 325 -0.98 -2.65 4.17
C ASP A 325 0.40 -1.99 4.02
N THR A 326 0.66 -0.94 4.81
CA THR A 326 1.93 -0.19 4.81
C THR A 326 3.16 -1.08 4.91
N VAL A 327 4.11 -0.84 4.00
CA VAL A 327 5.45 -1.46 4.00
C VAL A 327 6.47 -0.34 3.84
N ALA A 328 7.19 0.00 4.92
CA ALA A 328 8.18 1.07 4.92
C ALA A 328 9.57 0.60 4.52
N SER A 329 9.98 -0.58 5.01
CA SER A 329 11.34 -1.07 4.82
C SER A 329 11.60 -1.71 3.44
N VAL A 330 12.85 -1.60 3.00
CA VAL A 330 13.40 -2.30 1.83
C VAL A 330 13.52 -3.78 2.14
N GLY A 331 12.70 -4.57 1.44
CA GLY A 331 12.61 -6.00 1.65
C GLY A 331 13.88 -6.80 1.36
N LEU A 332 14.74 -6.27 0.47
CA LEU A 332 16.03 -6.88 0.17
C LEU A 332 17.01 -6.83 1.35
N ALA A 333 16.99 -5.79 2.20
CA ALA A 333 17.86 -5.70 3.37
C ALA A 333 17.51 -6.76 4.43
N ASN A 334 16.22 -6.95 4.71
CA ASN A 334 15.76 -8.03 5.60
C ASN A 334 16.12 -9.42 5.06
N THR A 335 16.15 -9.60 3.73
CA THR A 335 16.37 -10.89 3.05
C THR A 335 17.86 -11.20 2.80
N LEU A 336 18.71 -10.18 2.60
CA LEU A 336 20.14 -10.32 2.29
C LEU A 336 21.07 -10.12 3.49
N GLY A 337 20.51 -9.82 4.68
CA GLY A 337 21.27 -9.67 5.94
C GLY A 337 22.39 -8.63 5.87
N ASN A 338 23.44 -8.80 6.70
CA ASN A 338 24.60 -7.91 6.79
C ASN A 338 25.56 -7.95 5.57
N SER A 339 25.14 -8.50 4.43
CA SER A 339 25.97 -8.50 3.22
C SER A 339 26.22 -7.06 2.74
N ALA A 340 27.33 -6.81 2.04
CA ALA A 340 27.65 -5.49 1.51
C ALA A 340 26.54 -4.96 0.57
N PHE A 341 25.88 -5.86 -0.17
CA PHE A 341 24.71 -5.53 -1.00
C PHE A 341 23.44 -5.28 -0.17
N GLY A 342 23.23 -6.00 0.93
CA GLY A 342 22.13 -5.76 1.89
C GLY A 342 22.23 -4.40 2.59
N ARG A 343 23.45 -3.98 3.01
CA ARG A 343 23.70 -2.67 3.64
C ARG A 343 23.49 -1.48 2.70
N TRP A 344 23.76 -1.67 1.39
CA TRP A 344 23.48 -0.65 0.38
C TRP A 344 21.97 -0.47 0.14
N LEU A 345 21.18 -1.49 0.49
CA LEU A 345 19.74 -1.52 0.35
C LEU A 345 19.02 -1.27 1.68
N ASP A 346 19.71 -0.77 2.73
CA ASP A 346 19.15 -0.53 4.06
C ASP A 346 18.00 0.49 4.03
N GLY A 347 16.81 -0.02 3.72
CA GLY A 347 15.60 0.07 4.52
C GLY A 347 14.89 1.41 4.59
N HIS A 348 15.59 2.41 5.11
CA HIS A 348 15.06 3.72 5.40
C HIS A 348 15.89 4.69 4.60
N SER A 349 15.36 5.06 3.43
CA SER A 349 15.76 6.34 2.89
C SER A 349 15.50 7.40 3.96
N ALA A 350 16.37 8.41 4.07
CA ALA A 350 16.31 9.38 5.17
C ALA A 350 14.90 9.99 5.40
N TRP A 351 14.07 10.03 4.35
CA TRP A 351 12.71 10.56 4.33
C TRP A 351 11.62 9.68 4.96
N SER A 352 11.90 8.41 5.25
CA SER A 352 10.92 7.44 5.77
C SER A 352 11.29 6.89 7.15
N ASP A 353 12.03 7.65 7.95
CA ASP A 353 12.34 7.29 9.34
C ASP A 353 11.06 6.97 10.15
N ALA A 354 11.04 5.82 10.82
CA ALA A 354 9.85 5.35 11.54
C ALA A 354 9.55 6.12 12.81
N GLU A 355 10.55 6.74 13.44
CA GLU A 355 10.41 7.47 14.70
C GLU A 355 9.72 8.83 14.51
N VAL A 356 9.87 9.45 13.35
CA VAL A 356 9.34 10.79 13.09
C VAL A 356 8.47 10.82 11.85
N SER A 357 8.98 10.33 10.72
CA SER A 357 8.37 10.59 9.41
C SER A 357 7.16 9.69 9.14
N LEU A 358 7.12 8.47 9.69
CA LEU A 358 6.01 7.54 9.48
C LEU A 358 4.93 7.59 10.56
N ARG A 359 5.11 8.33 11.65
CA ARG A 359 4.09 8.41 12.70
C ARG A 359 2.84 9.09 12.14
N VAL A 360 1.68 8.47 12.34
CA VAL A 360 0.42 9.13 11.99
C VAL A 360 0.11 10.15 13.09
N PRO A 361 -0.07 11.44 12.78
CA PRO A 361 -0.45 12.43 13.78
C PRO A 361 -1.76 12.05 14.47
N SER A 362 -1.83 12.20 15.80
CA SER A 362 -2.98 11.74 16.60
C SER A 362 -4.29 12.49 16.31
N ASP A 363 -4.19 13.68 15.75
CA ASP A 363 -5.29 14.54 15.31
C ASP A 363 -5.86 14.15 13.94
N VAL A 364 -5.20 13.25 13.20
CA VAL A 364 -5.65 12.78 11.89
C VAL A 364 -6.46 11.49 12.04
N ARG A 365 -7.70 11.49 11.52
CA ARG A 365 -8.50 10.25 11.35
C ARG A 365 -7.79 9.34 10.36
N CYS A 366 -7.43 8.14 10.79
CA CYS A 366 -6.71 7.18 9.97
C CYS A 366 -7.38 5.80 10.02
N LEU A 367 -7.59 5.22 8.83
CA LEU A 367 -7.96 3.83 8.66
C LEU A 367 -6.82 3.08 7.97
N HIS A 368 -6.30 2.04 8.61
CA HIS A 368 -5.29 1.15 8.05
C HIS A 368 -5.85 -0.26 7.88
N LEU A 369 -6.02 -0.70 6.63
CA LEU A 369 -6.47 -2.05 6.29
C LEU A 369 -5.24 -2.93 6.04
N VAL A 370 -5.07 -4.04 6.77
CA VAL A 370 -3.82 -4.85 6.77
C VAL A 370 -4.06 -6.30 6.37
N ALA A 371 -3.09 -6.88 5.66
CA ALA A 371 -3.16 -8.24 5.12
C ALA A 371 -2.77 -9.29 6.16
N ALA A 372 -3.67 -10.24 6.43
CA ALA A 372 -3.48 -11.32 7.41
C ALA A 372 -2.48 -12.39 6.96
N HIS A 373 -2.38 -12.66 5.65
CA HIS A 373 -1.71 -13.86 5.11
C HIS A 373 -0.40 -13.57 4.37
N GLU A 374 0.03 -12.32 4.29
CA GLU A 374 1.32 -11.96 3.68
C GLU A 374 2.49 -12.61 4.43
N VAL A 375 3.35 -13.32 3.70
CA VAL A 375 4.43 -14.16 4.27
C VAL A 375 5.82 -13.71 3.85
N ARG A 376 5.93 -12.89 2.79
CA ARG A 376 7.22 -12.49 2.24
C ARG A 376 8.01 -11.69 3.27
N ARG A 377 9.29 -12.01 3.36
CA ARG A 377 10.24 -11.29 4.23
C ARG A 377 10.44 -9.88 3.75
N SER A 378 10.30 -9.70 2.43
CA SER A 378 10.38 -8.40 1.81
C SER A 378 9.20 -7.45 2.09
N PHE A 379 8.14 -7.92 2.76
CA PHE A 379 6.90 -7.17 3.00
C PHE A 379 6.49 -7.18 4.49
N PRO A 380 7.35 -6.72 5.42
CA PRO A 380 6.94 -6.54 6.80
C PRO A 380 5.85 -5.46 6.89
N LEU A 381 4.97 -5.60 7.87
CA LEU A 381 3.91 -4.62 8.12
C LEU A 381 4.44 -3.49 9.02
N ASP A 382 4.17 -2.24 8.66
CA ASP A 382 4.35 -1.08 9.52
C ASP A 382 3.00 -0.66 10.10
N SER A 383 2.72 -1.10 11.33
CA SER A 383 1.49 -0.75 12.03
C SER A 383 1.40 0.76 12.26
N ILE A 384 0.17 1.27 12.34
CA ILE A 384 -0.09 2.65 12.80
C ILE A 384 -0.06 2.78 14.32
N SER A 385 0.11 1.68 15.06
CA SER A 385 0.35 1.78 16.50
C SER A 385 1.68 2.44 16.82
N VAL A 386 1.69 3.17 17.92
CA VAL A 386 2.92 3.66 18.57
C VAL A 386 3.03 2.91 19.87
N ASN A 387 4.10 2.13 20.03
CA ASN A 387 4.32 1.29 21.21
C ASN A 387 3.16 0.31 21.51
N GLY A 388 2.48 -0.17 20.46
CA GLY A 388 1.30 -1.04 20.57
C GLY A 388 0.01 -0.33 21.00
N GLN A 389 0.02 1.00 21.12
CA GLN A 389 -1.13 1.82 21.45
C GLN A 389 -1.68 2.57 20.23
N TYR A 390 -2.98 2.87 20.26
CA TYR A 390 -3.70 3.58 19.21
C TYR A 390 -4.42 4.77 19.85
N SER A 391 -4.34 5.95 19.26
CA SER A 391 -5.25 7.04 19.64
C SER A 391 -6.65 6.77 19.08
N GLU A 392 -7.65 7.50 19.57
CA GLU A 392 -9.07 7.31 19.21
C GLU A 392 -9.33 7.47 17.70
N ASN A 393 -8.55 8.33 17.04
CA ASN A 393 -8.64 8.60 15.61
C ASN A 393 -8.01 7.51 14.72
N LEU A 394 -7.29 6.55 15.31
CA LEU A 394 -6.55 5.52 14.58
C LEU A 394 -7.25 4.17 14.65
N GLN A 395 -7.60 3.63 13.49
CA GLN A 395 -8.21 2.32 13.34
C GLN A 395 -7.37 1.43 12.42
N GLU A 396 -7.05 0.24 12.89
CA GLU A 396 -6.33 -0.78 12.12
C GLU A 396 -7.17 -2.05 12.06
N ILE A 397 -7.49 -2.52 10.85
CA ILE A 397 -8.37 -3.67 10.63
C ILE A 397 -7.60 -4.74 9.85
N VAL A 398 -7.49 -5.93 10.43
CA VAL A 398 -6.90 -7.09 9.78
C VAL A 398 -7.92 -7.73 8.85
N LEU A 399 -7.55 -7.94 7.60
CA LEU A 399 -8.36 -8.60 6.59
C LEU A 399 -7.71 -9.90 6.08
N PRO A 400 -8.52 -10.94 5.83
CA PRO A 400 -8.09 -12.12 5.10
C PRO A 400 -7.51 -11.73 3.72
N GLY A 401 -6.34 -12.25 3.38
CA GLY A 401 -5.67 -12.05 2.10
C GLY A 401 -4.18 -11.75 2.24
N VAL A 402 -3.44 -11.78 1.13
CA VAL A 402 -2.05 -11.28 1.05
C VAL A 402 -2.01 -9.80 0.66
N HIS A 403 -0.81 -9.21 0.53
CA HIS A 403 -0.62 -7.76 0.36
C HIS A 403 -1.53 -7.11 -0.71
N SER A 404 -1.53 -7.65 -1.94
CA SER A 404 -2.34 -7.11 -3.05
C SER A 404 -3.78 -7.62 -3.07
N ASP A 405 -4.14 -8.61 -2.25
CA ASP A 405 -5.56 -8.91 -1.96
C ASP A 405 -6.19 -7.78 -1.15
N ILE A 406 -5.39 -6.98 -0.42
CA ILE A 406 -5.88 -5.84 0.36
C ILE A 406 -5.75 -4.54 -0.42
N GLY A 407 -4.58 -4.28 -1.00
CA GLY A 407 -4.33 -3.05 -1.75
C GLY A 407 -4.81 -3.03 -3.19
N GLY A 408 -5.22 -4.18 -3.75
CA GLY A 408 -5.39 -4.35 -5.19
C GLY A 408 -4.04 -4.48 -5.92
N GLY A 409 -4.07 -4.63 -7.24
CA GLY A 409 -2.86 -4.81 -8.05
C GLY A 409 -2.78 -6.14 -8.79
N TYR A 410 -3.51 -7.15 -8.33
CA TYR A 410 -3.71 -8.38 -9.10
C TYR A 410 -4.77 -8.14 -10.18
N ALA A 411 -4.48 -8.59 -11.40
CA ALA A 411 -5.47 -8.69 -12.46
C ALA A 411 -6.40 -9.89 -12.20
N PRO A 412 -7.62 -9.88 -12.73
CA PRO A 412 -8.45 -11.05 -12.66
C PRO A 412 -7.80 -12.25 -13.38
N GLN A 413 -8.11 -13.46 -12.91
CA GLN A 413 -7.63 -14.77 -13.38
C GLN A 413 -6.16 -15.09 -13.09
N GLU A 414 -5.42 -14.13 -12.56
CA GLU A 414 -4.08 -14.35 -12.02
C GLU A 414 -4.08 -15.44 -10.92
N GLN A 415 -3.20 -16.43 -11.04
CA GLN A 415 -3.19 -17.63 -10.19
C GLN A 415 -4.54 -18.35 -10.09
N GLY A 416 -5.39 -18.16 -11.11
CA GLY A 416 -6.76 -18.64 -11.13
C GLY A 416 -7.62 -18.07 -10.01
N LYS A 417 -7.45 -16.80 -9.63
CA LYS A 417 -8.32 -16.09 -8.68
C LYS A 417 -9.09 -14.98 -9.41
N GLY A 418 -10.37 -14.79 -9.10
CA GLY A 418 -11.26 -13.89 -9.85
C GLY A 418 -11.57 -14.42 -11.26
N LEU A 419 -12.71 -15.08 -11.41
CA LEU A 419 -13.21 -15.63 -12.66
C LEU A 419 -13.62 -14.55 -13.65
N SER A 420 -14.21 -13.46 -13.16
CA SER A 420 -14.71 -12.38 -14.03
C SER A 420 -13.56 -11.55 -14.57
N THR A 421 -13.60 -11.23 -15.87
CA THR A 421 -12.62 -10.35 -16.52
C THR A 421 -12.65 -8.90 -15.99
N GLU A 422 -13.75 -8.49 -15.36
CA GLU A 422 -13.89 -7.17 -14.71
C GLU A 422 -13.51 -7.23 -13.22
N GLY A 423 -13.39 -8.43 -12.66
CA GLY A 423 -12.90 -8.68 -11.31
C GLY A 423 -13.86 -8.30 -10.20
N GLU A 424 -15.19 -8.34 -10.41
CA GLU A 424 -16.16 -8.17 -9.33
C GLU A 424 -16.10 -9.27 -8.28
N ASP A 425 -15.46 -10.40 -8.57
CA ASP A 425 -15.27 -11.51 -7.65
C ASP A 425 -13.86 -11.53 -7.00
N MET A 426 -13.07 -10.48 -7.21
CA MET A 426 -11.76 -10.31 -6.59
C MET A 426 -11.87 -9.94 -5.10
N LEU A 427 -11.07 -10.58 -4.25
CA LEU A 427 -11.02 -10.31 -2.81
C LEU A 427 -10.73 -8.84 -2.49
N SER A 428 -9.91 -8.17 -3.31
CA SER A 428 -9.53 -6.76 -3.15
C SER A 428 -10.68 -5.74 -3.27
N ARG A 429 -11.85 -6.15 -3.78
CA ARG A 429 -13.05 -5.30 -3.83
C ARG A 429 -13.64 -5.05 -2.44
N ILE A 430 -13.51 -6.00 -1.51
CA ILE A 430 -13.98 -5.82 -0.12
C ILE A 430 -13.26 -4.67 0.58
N PRO A 431 -11.91 -4.66 0.71
CA PRO A 431 -11.20 -3.57 1.36
C PRO A 431 -11.34 -2.23 0.61
N LEU A 432 -11.51 -2.24 -0.72
CA LEU A 432 -11.84 -1.03 -1.50
C LEU A 432 -13.14 -0.38 -1.02
N ILE A 433 -14.22 -1.17 -0.93
CA ILE A 433 -15.54 -0.66 -0.56
C ILE A 433 -15.59 -0.30 0.93
N MET A 434 -14.87 -1.03 1.79
CA MET A 434 -14.68 -0.63 3.20
C MET A 434 -14.01 0.73 3.32
N MET A 435 -12.89 0.95 2.61
CA MET A 435 -12.19 2.23 2.62
C MET A 435 -13.06 3.36 2.07
N TYR A 436 -13.77 3.11 0.96
CA TYR A 436 -14.71 4.06 0.38
C TYR A 436 -15.79 4.47 1.37
N ARG A 437 -16.40 3.51 2.07
CA ARG A 437 -17.44 3.77 3.07
C ARG A 437 -16.90 4.64 4.21
N GLU A 438 -15.79 4.25 4.81
CA GLU A 438 -15.21 4.96 5.96
C GLU A 438 -14.71 6.36 5.59
N ALA A 439 -14.15 6.52 4.39
CA ALA A 439 -13.77 7.82 3.88
C ALA A 439 -14.99 8.73 3.68
N ARG A 440 -16.07 8.24 3.04
CA ARG A 440 -17.34 8.98 2.87
C ARG A 440 -17.92 9.41 4.22
N LEU A 441 -17.96 8.50 5.18
CA LEU A 441 -18.46 8.77 6.54
C LEU A 441 -17.59 9.77 7.30
N SER A 442 -16.30 9.84 6.97
CA SER A 442 -15.37 10.85 7.49
C SER A 442 -15.41 12.17 6.72
N GLY A 443 -16.36 12.33 5.80
CA GLY A 443 -16.56 13.55 5.02
C GLY A 443 -15.77 13.63 3.71
N VAL A 444 -14.97 12.63 3.35
CA VAL A 444 -14.21 12.66 2.09
C VAL A 444 -15.20 12.65 0.90
N PRO A 445 -15.05 13.57 -0.07
CA PRO A 445 -16.03 13.73 -1.16
C PRO A 445 -15.84 12.71 -2.29
N LEU A 446 -15.69 11.42 -1.98
CA LEU A 446 -15.75 10.36 -3.00
C LEU A 446 -17.18 10.28 -3.54
N LYS A 447 -17.41 10.10 -4.84
CA LYS A 447 -18.74 10.14 -5.48
C LYS A 447 -18.92 9.01 -6.49
N LEU A 448 -18.90 7.76 -6.02
CA LEU A 448 -19.04 6.58 -6.89
C LEU A 448 -20.37 6.57 -7.67
N GLU A 449 -21.44 7.07 -7.05
CA GLU A 449 -22.77 7.19 -7.65
C GLU A 449 -22.80 8.12 -8.87
N LEU A 450 -21.92 9.12 -8.90
CA LEU A 450 -21.78 10.10 -9.98
C LEU A 450 -20.62 9.78 -10.94
N ALA A 451 -19.77 8.81 -10.59
CA ALA A 451 -18.62 8.43 -11.39
C ALA A 451 -19.02 7.71 -12.69
N SER A 452 -18.05 7.57 -13.60
CA SER A 452 -18.24 6.88 -14.88
C SER A 452 -18.61 5.40 -14.71
N ASP A 453 -19.21 4.79 -15.72
CA ASP A 453 -19.55 3.36 -15.69
C ASP A 453 -18.30 2.48 -15.53
N LYS A 454 -17.16 2.93 -16.07
CA LYS A 454 -15.85 2.29 -15.89
C LYS A 454 -15.46 2.26 -14.40
N ALA A 455 -15.58 3.40 -13.71
CA ALA A 455 -15.32 3.49 -12.27
C ALA A 455 -16.30 2.61 -11.48
N LYS A 456 -17.59 2.59 -11.85
CA LYS A 456 -18.61 1.75 -11.21
C LYS A 456 -18.31 0.26 -11.33
N LYS A 457 -17.91 -0.21 -12.52
CA LYS A 457 -17.47 -1.60 -12.72
C LYS A 457 -16.25 -1.95 -11.87
N ARG A 458 -15.30 -1.03 -11.72
CA ARG A 458 -14.14 -1.18 -10.81
C ARG A 458 -14.51 -1.19 -9.32
N PHE A 459 -15.75 -0.89 -8.94
CA PHE A 459 -16.23 -1.06 -7.57
C PHE A 459 -17.22 -2.21 -7.42
N ALA A 460 -17.60 -2.87 -8.50
CA ALA A 460 -18.52 -4.00 -8.43
C ALA A 460 -17.94 -5.09 -7.53
N LEU A 461 -18.81 -5.68 -6.72
CA LEU A 461 -18.49 -6.79 -5.84
C LEU A 461 -19.61 -7.83 -5.92
N SER A 462 -19.24 -9.08 -6.18
CA SER A 462 -20.19 -10.17 -6.31
C SER A 462 -20.76 -10.60 -4.95
N ARG A 463 -22.03 -11.02 -4.95
CA ARG A 463 -22.68 -11.62 -3.79
C ARG A 463 -21.89 -12.78 -3.19
N ARG A 464 -21.44 -13.67 -4.07
CA ARG A 464 -20.73 -14.89 -3.69
C ARG A 464 -19.45 -14.57 -2.93
N THR A 465 -18.69 -13.59 -3.39
CA THR A 465 -17.46 -13.13 -2.71
C THR A 465 -17.75 -12.64 -1.30
N ILE A 466 -18.84 -11.88 -1.10
CA ILE A 466 -19.26 -11.42 0.24
C ILE A 466 -19.62 -12.61 1.14
N ASP A 467 -20.44 -13.53 0.65
CA ASP A 467 -20.89 -14.67 1.43
C ASP A 467 -19.73 -15.61 1.78
N ASP A 468 -18.85 -15.92 0.83
CA ASP A 468 -17.67 -16.77 1.04
C ASP A 468 -16.68 -16.12 2.02
N PHE A 469 -16.45 -14.82 1.90
CA PHE A 469 -15.63 -14.04 2.84
C PHE A 469 -16.21 -14.08 4.26
N ASN A 470 -17.52 -13.87 4.41
CA ASN A 470 -18.18 -13.92 5.71
C ASN A 470 -18.14 -15.32 6.34
N ARG A 471 -18.28 -16.39 5.53
CA ARG A 471 -18.14 -17.77 6.02
C ARG A 471 -16.71 -18.07 6.48
N TYR A 472 -15.69 -17.51 5.83
CA TYR A 472 -14.32 -17.60 6.35
C TYR A 472 -14.17 -16.89 7.71
N LEU A 473 -14.72 -15.68 7.86
CA LEU A 473 -14.68 -14.96 9.14
C LEU A 473 -15.40 -15.70 10.27
N GLU A 474 -16.42 -16.51 9.96
CA GLU A 474 -17.10 -17.37 10.95
C GLU A 474 -16.17 -18.42 11.55
N VAL A 475 -15.21 -18.96 10.77
CA VAL A 475 -14.19 -19.92 11.22
C VAL A 475 -13.18 -19.29 12.19
N CYS A 476 -12.87 -18.01 12.02
CA CYS A 476 -11.89 -17.28 12.83
C CYS A 476 -12.37 -17.08 14.27
N LYS A 477 -11.47 -17.12 15.26
CA LYS A 477 -11.80 -16.97 16.69
C LYS A 477 -11.16 -15.70 17.27
N ALA A 478 -9.92 -15.41 16.90
CA ALA A 478 -9.18 -14.25 17.36
C ALA A 478 -9.70 -12.97 16.69
N GLY A 479 -9.64 -11.88 17.44
CA GLY A 479 -10.02 -10.56 16.95
C GLY A 479 -11.53 -10.37 16.81
N LYS A 480 -12.35 -11.18 17.48
CA LYS A 480 -13.81 -11.01 17.64
C LYS A 480 -14.14 -10.30 18.97
N PRO A 481 -15.26 -9.55 19.04
CA PRO A 481 -15.67 -8.90 20.27
C PRO A 481 -16.28 -9.91 21.25
N VAL A 482 -16.10 -9.67 22.55
CA VAL A 482 -16.76 -10.41 23.62
C VAL A 482 -17.55 -9.42 24.47
N VAL A 483 -18.80 -9.75 24.78
CA VAL A 483 -19.61 -8.97 25.73
C VAL A 483 -19.33 -9.50 27.13
N THR A 484 -18.84 -8.63 28.02
CA THR A 484 -18.58 -8.97 29.42
C THR A 484 -19.90 -9.20 30.17
N GLN A 485 -19.81 -9.78 31.37
CA GLN A 485 -20.96 -9.93 32.27
C GLN A 485 -21.61 -8.58 32.63
N SER A 486 -20.87 -7.46 32.55
CA SER A 486 -21.38 -6.10 32.76
C SER A 486 -22.01 -5.46 31.52
N GLY A 487 -22.13 -6.19 30.40
CA GLY A 487 -22.68 -5.68 29.13
C GLY A 487 -21.70 -4.86 28.30
N GLN A 488 -20.42 -4.76 28.71
CA GLN A 488 -19.40 -4.02 27.97
C GLN A 488 -18.84 -4.88 26.83
N THR A 489 -18.74 -4.32 25.63
CA THR A 489 -18.05 -4.97 24.52
C THR A 489 -16.55 -4.74 24.62
N VAL A 490 -15.75 -5.82 24.66
CA VAL A 490 -14.28 -5.79 24.69
C VAL A 490 -13.69 -6.61 23.56
N TRP A 491 -12.49 -6.25 23.10
CA TRP A 491 -11.73 -7.00 22.10
C TRP A 491 -10.53 -7.64 22.80
N PRO A 492 -10.61 -8.92 23.21
CA PRO A 492 -9.59 -9.52 24.05
C PRO A 492 -8.31 -9.89 23.30
N SER A 493 -8.35 -9.97 21.97
CA SER A 493 -7.20 -10.37 21.15
C SER A 493 -6.29 -9.20 20.83
N SER A 494 -4.99 -9.41 21.00
CA SER A 494 -3.98 -8.50 20.45
C SER A 494 -3.87 -8.67 18.93
N LEU A 495 -3.24 -7.69 18.26
CA LEU A 495 -2.89 -7.82 16.83
C LEU A 495 -2.11 -9.11 16.55
N THR A 496 -1.23 -9.51 17.47
CA THR A 496 -0.43 -10.73 17.34
C THR A 496 -1.28 -11.99 17.43
N ASP A 497 -2.30 -12.02 18.30
CA ASP A 497 -3.19 -13.18 18.40
C ASP A 497 -3.96 -13.39 17.10
N ILE A 498 -4.43 -12.30 16.47
CA ILE A 498 -5.08 -12.35 15.16
C ILE A 498 -4.12 -12.92 14.11
N PHE A 499 -2.92 -12.34 13.97
CA PHE A 499 -1.94 -12.82 12.99
C PHE A 499 -1.54 -14.28 13.21
N ARG A 500 -1.43 -14.73 14.46
CA ARG A 500 -1.09 -16.12 14.76
C ARG A 500 -2.15 -17.10 14.31
N GLU A 501 -3.42 -16.83 14.61
CA GLU A 501 -4.51 -17.69 14.16
C GLU A 501 -4.58 -17.71 12.63
N GLN A 502 -4.55 -16.55 11.99
CA GLN A 502 -4.60 -16.45 10.53
C GLN A 502 -3.42 -17.19 9.88
N ARG A 503 -2.22 -17.10 10.48
CA ARG A 503 -1.04 -17.84 10.01
C ARG A 503 -1.20 -19.34 10.21
N GLN A 504 -1.74 -19.78 11.33
CA GLN A 504 -2.02 -21.20 11.59
C GLN A 504 -2.97 -21.76 10.53
N LEU A 505 -4.09 -21.07 10.26
CA LEU A 505 -5.04 -21.46 9.22
C LEU A 505 -4.37 -21.56 7.84
N TYR A 506 -3.56 -20.57 7.47
CA TYR A 506 -2.83 -20.59 6.21
C TYR A 506 -1.82 -21.74 6.09
N ILE A 507 -1.10 -22.06 7.16
CA ILE A 507 -0.14 -23.19 7.17
C ILE A 507 -0.90 -24.51 7.12
N GLN A 508 -2.03 -24.67 7.82
CA GLN A 508 -2.85 -25.87 7.73
C GLN A 508 -3.39 -26.09 6.31
N TRP A 509 -3.81 -25.02 5.61
CA TRP A 509 -4.17 -25.09 4.19
C TRP A 509 -2.98 -25.54 3.33
N ARG A 510 -1.78 -24.99 3.54
CA ARG A 510 -0.58 -25.44 2.83
C ARG A 510 -0.27 -26.92 3.06
N LEU A 511 -0.42 -27.39 4.30
CA LEU A 511 -0.23 -28.80 4.65
C LEU A 511 -1.24 -29.71 3.94
N LEU A 512 -2.49 -29.29 3.80
CA LEU A 512 -3.52 -29.99 3.02
C LEU A 512 -3.14 -30.08 1.53
N ARG A 513 -2.61 -28.99 0.96
CA ARG A 513 -2.34 -28.82 -0.48
C ARG A 513 -0.93 -29.24 -0.95
N ARG A 514 -0.19 -30.00 -0.13
CA ARG A 514 1.16 -30.51 -0.43
C ARG A 514 1.21 -31.43 -1.66
N VAL A 515 2.38 -31.62 -2.25
CA VAL A 515 2.55 -32.35 -3.54
C VAL A 515 2.23 -33.84 -3.43
N GLY A 516 2.41 -34.45 -2.25
CA GLY A 516 2.19 -35.89 -2.00
C GLY A 516 0.99 -36.23 -1.12
N GLN A 517 0.07 -35.29 -0.90
CA GLN A 517 -1.15 -35.52 -0.11
C GLN A 517 -2.32 -35.96 -1.01
N SER A 518 -3.43 -36.39 -0.40
CA SER A 518 -4.63 -36.83 -1.11
C SER A 518 -5.40 -35.71 -1.80
N LEU A 519 -5.13 -34.46 -1.46
CA LEU A 519 -5.82 -33.27 -1.97
C LEU A 519 -4.81 -32.19 -2.39
N PRO A 520 -3.87 -32.49 -3.30
CA PRO A 520 -2.74 -31.62 -3.61
C PRO A 520 -3.18 -30.34 -4.33
N LEU A 521 -2.35 -29.29 -4.27
CA LEU A 521 -2.68 -27.99 -4.89
C LEU A 521 -3.01 -28.09 -6.39
N HIS A 522 -2.35 -28.97 -7.13
CA HIS A 522 -2.56 -29.08 -8.58
C HIS A 522 -3.91 -29.71 -8.96
N GLU A 523 -4.63 -30.26 -7.99
CA GLU A 523 -5.99 -30.77 -8.16
C GLU A 523 -7.07 -29.74 -7.80
N THR A 524 -6.72 -28.55 -7.32
CA THR A 524 -7.72 -27.50 -7.09
C THR A 524 -8.18 -26.91 -8.41
N ASP A 525 -9.43 -26.48 -8.45
CA ASP A 525 -9.99 -25.87 -9.66
C ASP A 525 -9.25 -24.58 -10.01
N SER A 526 -8.93 -23.75 -9.01
CA SER A 526 -8.13 -22.54 -9.19
C SER A 526 -6.75 -22.78 -9.79
N PHE A 527 -6.05 -23.87 -9.44
CA PHE A 527 -4.78 -24.21 -10.08
C PHE A 527 -5.00 -24.61 -11.54
N ARG A 528 -5.95 -25.51 -11.80
CA ARG A 528 -6.21 -26.05 -13.15
C ARG A 528 -6.54 -24.95 -14.17
N ARG A 529 -7.24 -23.92 -13.74
CA ARG A 529 -7.65 -22.77 -14.59
C ARG A 529 -6.63 -21.63 -14.65
N SER A 530 -5.59 -21.65 -13.82
CA SER A 530 -4.51 -20.65 -13.88
C SER A 530 -3.63 -20.84 -15.11
N SER A 531 -2.94 -19.77 -15.54
CA SER A 531 -2.01 -19.83 -16.68
C SER A 531 -0.89 -20.84 -16.42
N THR A 532 -0.27 -21.38 -17.47
CA THR A 532 0.86 -22.30 -17.27
C THR A 532 2.04 -21.64 -16.54
N PHE A 533 2.22 -20.33 -16.73
CA PHE A 533 3.16 -19.51 -15.96
C PHE A 533 2.86 -19.58 -14.45
N ASP A 534 1.63 -19.29 -14.05
CA ASP A 534 1.23 -19.31 -12.63
C ASP A 534 1.29 -20.71 -12.05
N GLN A 535 0.82 -21.71 -12.80
CA GLN A 535 0.92 -23.10 -12.39
C GLN A 535 2.39 -23.52 -12.17
N ASN A 536 3.35 -23.00 -12.96
CA ASN A 536 4.77 -23.31 -12.81
C ASN A 536 5.29 -22.73 -11.49
N ASP A 537 4.94 -21.48 -11.20
CA ASP A 537 5.33 -20.79 -9.98
C ASP A 537 4.71 -21.39 -8.71
N LEU A 538 3.40 -21.64 -8.73
CA LEU A 538 2.68 -22.29 -7.64
C LEU A 538 3.24 -23.68 -7.35
N HIS A 539 3.47 -24.49 -8.39
CA HIS A 539 4.01 -25.83 -8.22
C HIS A 539 5.45 -25.79 -7.67
N SER A 540 6.31 -24.93 -8.23
CA SER A 540 7.70 -24.82 -7.81
C SER A 540 7.82 -24.32 -6.37
N ALA A 541 6.99 -23.35 -5.98
CA ALA A 541 6.97 -22.85 -4.61
C ALA A 541 6.43 -23.89 -3.61
N ASN A 542 5.44 -24.70 -4.00
CA ASN A 542 5.00 -25.84 -3.19
C ASN A 542 6.09 -26.92 -3.04
N ARG A 543 6.93 -27.15 -4.05
CA ARG A 543 8.11 -28.03 -3.90
C ARG A 543 9.15 -27.47 -2.94
N GLU A 544 9.36 -26.15 -2.95
CA GLU A 544 10.23 -25.50 -1.96
C GLU A 544 9.70 -25.63 -0.53
N LEU A 545 8.37 -25.60 -0.35
CA LEU A 545 7.74 -25.89 0.95
C LEU A 545 8.05 -27.32 1.42
N GLU A 546 8.08 -28.32 0.55
CA GLU A 546 8.46 -29.69 0.95
C GLU A 546 9.88 -29.73 1.55
N ASN A 547 10.83 -29.02 0.93
CA ASN A 547 12.20 -28.90 1.45
C ASN A 547 12.23 -28.21 2.83
N GLU A 548 11.40 -27.18 3.02
CA GLU A 548 11.30 -26.48 4.30
C GLU A 548 10.65 -27.35 5.39
N LEU A 549 9.62 -28.11 5.03
CA LEU A 549 8.96 -29.07 5.93
C LEU A 549 9.93 -30.15 6.39
N ASP A 550 10.75 -30.69 5.49
CA ASP A 550 11.78 -31.66 5.85
C ASP A 550 12.79 -31.08 6.83
N ALA A 551 13.21 -29.83 6.62
CA ALA A 551 14.12 -29.12 7.52
C ALA A 551 13.47 -28.87 8.90
N PHE A 552 12.22 -28.41 8.94
CA PHE A 552 11.46 -28.20 10.17
C PHE A 552 11.27 -29.49 10.96
N GLN A 553 10.89 -30.59 10.29
CA GLN A 553 10.72 -31.88 10.95
C GLN A 553 12.03 -32.44 11.48
N GLN A 554 13.14 -32.28 10.74
CA GLN A 554 14.47 -32.65 11.24
C GLN A 554 14.83 -31.82 12.48
N TRP A 555 14.56 -30.52 12.47
CA TRP A 555 14.76 -29.66 13.63
C TRP A 555 13.94 -30.11 14.83
N LEU A 556 12.67 -30.44 14.63
CA LEU A 556 11.78 -30.90 15.70
C LEU A 556 12.25 -32.25 16.27
N ARG A 557 12.64 -33.20 15.43
CA ARG A 557 13.22 -34.49 15.86
C ARG A 557 14.49 -34.31 16.69
N ARG A 558 15.36 -33.35 16.33
CA ARG A 558 16.59 -33.05 17.08
C ARG A 558 16.33 -32.47 18.47
N LYS A 559 15.16 -31.87 18.71
CA LYS A 559 14.79 -31.37 20.05
C LYS A 559 14.49 -32.49 21.04
N GLY A 560 14.18 -33.70 20.55
CA GLY A 560 13.91 -34.87 21.37
C GLY A 560 12.46 -34.94 21.89
N PRO A 561 12.05 -36.08 22.44
CA PRO A 561 10.68 -36.33 22.89
C PRO A 561 10.26 -35.48 24.11
N ASP A 562 11.22 -35.05 24.93
CA ASP A 562 10.97 -34.23 26.13
C ASP A 562 10.84 -32.73 25.82
N PHE A 563 10.92 -32.34 24.55
CA PHE A 563 10.82 -30.94 24.16
C PHE A 563 9.39 -30.43 24.31
N VAL A 564 9.23 -29.44 25.19
CA VAL A 564 7.98 -28.70 25.36
C VAL A 564 8.09 -27.36 24.63
N PRO A 565 7.49 -27.22 23.43
CA PRO A 565 7.56 -25.98 22.67
C PRO A 565 6.83 -24.86 23.42
N LYS A 566 7.43 -23.68 23.43
CA LYS A 566 6.86 -22.51 24.11
C LYS A 566 6.27 -21.53 23.13
N ARG A 567 5.12 -20.98 23.48
CA ARG A 567 4.60 -19.78 22.82
C ARG A 567 5.59 -18.66 23.06
N GLN A 568 5.99 -18.04 21.97
CA GLN A 568 7.04 -17.07 21.96
C GLN A 568 6.40 -15.64 22.20
N SER A 569 7.17 -14.61 22.58
CA SER A 569 6.69 -13.20 22.69
C SER A 569 6.39 -12.52 21.34
N PRO A 570 5.29 -11.77 21.13
CA PRO A 570 4.98 -11.08 19.86
C PRO A 570 6.17 -10.58 19.01
N GLY A 571 6.09 -10.60 17.68
CA GLY A 571 7.12 -10.01 16.81
C GLY A 571 8.53 -10.64 16.91
N PHE A 572 8.62 -11.98 16.91
CA PHE A 572 9.91 -12.71 16.88
C PHE A 572 10.93 -12.06 15.97
N SER A 573 12.17 -11.98 16.45
CA SER A 573 13.31 -11.77 15.57
C SER A 573 13.25 -12.75 14.41
N ASP A 574 13.85 -12.37 13.29
CA ASP A 574 13.98 -13.08 12.01
C ASP A 574 14.73 -14.44 12.11
N ASP A 575 14.50 -15.19 13.18
CA ASP A 575 15.14 -16.41 13.62
C ASP A 575 14.18 -17.59 13.52
N HIS A 576 14.46 -18.44 12.53
CA HIS A 576 13.76 -19.71 12.31
C HIS A 576 13.57 -20.53 13.57
N ALA A 577 14.54 -20.57 14.49
CA ALA A 577 14.39 -21.39 15.69
C ALA A 577 13.19 -20.96 16.55
N ARG A 578 12.93 -19.64 16.64
CA ARG A 578 11.80 -19.08 17.37
C ARG A 578 10.49 -19.26 16.61
N GLU A 579 10.50 -19.00 15.31
CA GLU A 579 9.30 -19.21 14.47
C GLU A 579 8.87 -20.68 14.49
N TRP A 580 9.82 -21.60 14.37
CA TRP A 580 9.57 -23.04 14.41
C TRP A 580 9.17 -23.53 15.80
N GLU A 581 9.68 -22.94 16.87
CA GLU A 581 9.20 -23.24 18.22
C GLU A 581 7.75 -22.77 18.43
N GLU A 582 7.38 -21.59 17.93
CA GLU A 582 5.98 -21.14 17.93
C GLU A 582 5.09 -22.10 17.14
N LEU A 583 5.49 -22.53 15.93
CA LEU A 583 4.76 -23.53 15.14
C LEU A 583 4.59 -24.86 15.89
N ALA A 584 5.66 -25.32 16.54
CA ALA A 584 5.66 -26.57 17.30
C ALA A 584 4.64 -26.59 18.45
N THR A 585 4.23 -25.42 18.98
CA THR A 585 3.22 -25.33 20.04
C THR A 585 1.85 -25.91 19.67
N TRP A 586 1.53 -25.93 18.37
CA TRP A 586 0.26 -26.43 17.86
C TRP A 586 0.43 -27.51 16.78
N TRP A 587 1.65 -27.76 16.29
CA TRP A 587 1.92 -28.65 15.14
C TRP A 587 1.26 -30.03 15.23
N HIS A 588 1.32 -30.68 16.40
CA HIS A 588 0.75 -32.02 16.61
C HIS A 588 -0.66 -32.01 17.18
N ALA A 589 -1.10 -30.89 17.77
CA ALA A 589 -2.41 -30.76 18.41
C ALA A 589 -3.44 -30.04 17.52
N ALA A 590 -3.01 -29.48 16.40
CA ALA A 590 -3.84 -28.70 15.52
C ALA A 590 -4.92 -29.56 14.86
N THR A 591 -6.17 -29.12 15.01
CA THR A 591 -7.28 -29.65 14.22
C THR A 591 -7.04 -29.39 12.73
N PRO A 592 -7.40 -30.31 11.83
CA PRO A 592 -7.39 -30.04 10.40
C PRO A 592 -8.15 -28.76 10.06
N ILE A 593 -7.70 -28.07 9.01
CA ILE A 593 -8.43 -26.92 8.47
C ILE A 593 -9.82 -27.36 8.02
N THR A 594 -10.82 -26.50 8.18
CA THR A 594 -12.19 -26.77 7.71
C THR A 594 -12.28 -26.62 6.19
N ASP A 595 -13.20 -27.33 5.55
CA ASP A 595 -13.44 -27.21 4.11
C ASP A 595 -13.77 -25.77 3.70
N THR A 596 -14.53 -25.04 4.54
CA THR A 596 -14.83 -23.62 4.33
C THR A 596 -13.57 -22.76 4.25
N ALA A 597 -12.64 -22.93 5.19
CA ALA A 597 -11.41 -22.15 5.19
C ALA A 597 -10.46 -22.59 4.07
N ALA A 598 -10.39 -23.89 3.77
CA ALA A 598 -9.60 -24.40 2.64
C ALA A 598 -10.11 -23.82 1.30
N ALA A 599 -11.42 -23.89 1.05
CA ALA A 599 -12.04 -23.35 -0.16
C ALA A 599 -11.83 -21.84 -0.29
N PHE A 600 -11.87 -21.09 0.82
CA PHE A 600 -11.57 -19.66 0.79
C PHE A 600 -10.13 -19.39 0.32
N PHE A 601 -9.15 -20.12 0.83
CA PHE A 601 -7.76 -19.99 0.38
C PHE A 601 -7.58 -20.44 -1.06
N ASP A 602 -8.23 -21.53 -1.47
CA ASP A 602 -8.14 -22.04 -2.84
C ASP A 602 -8.68 -21.04 -3.86
N GLU A 603 -9.79 -20.36 -3.60
CA GLU A 603 -10.49 -19.54 -4.60
C GLU A 603 -10.18 -18.04 -4.53
N TYR A 604 -9.79 -17.51 -3.37
CA TYR A 604 -9.67 -16.05 -3.18
C TYR A 604 -8.28 -15.53 -2.81
N VAL A 605 -7.45 -16.33 -2.13
CA VAL A 605 -6.17 -15.84 -1.59
C VAL A 605 -5.04 -16.19 -2.54
N HIS A 606 -4.34 -15.17 -3.03
CA HIS A 606 -3.17 -15.37 -3.90
C HIS A 606 -1.95 -15.86 -3.08
N ASP A 607 -1.05 -16.57 -3.76
CA ASP A 607 0.28 -16.91 -3.27
C ASP A 607 1.29 -15.83 -3.65
N SER A 608 1.44 -14.84 -2.76
CA SER A 608 2.37 -13.74 -3.00
C SER A 608 3.83 -14.17 -3.05
N ARG A 609 4.21 -15.28 -2.39
CA ARG A 609 5.58 -15.80 -2.40
C ARG A 609 5.91 -16.53 -3.70
N ALA A 610 4.96 -17.26 -4.29
CA ALA A 610 5.19 -18.01 -5.53
C ALA A 610 5.68 -17.12 -6.69
N TRP A 611 5.09 -15.93 -6.81
CA TRP A 611 5.44 -14.96 -7.85
C TRP A 611 6.63 -14.07 -7.54
N PHE A 612 6.89 -13.77 -6.27
CA PHE A 612 7.89 -12.76 -5.94
C PHE A 612 9.31 -13.26 -6.18
N LYS A 613 9.96 -12.76 -7.24
CA LYS A 613 11.37 -13.07 -7.59
C LYS A 613 12.30 -11.95 -7.13
N LEU A 614 13.37 -12.33 -6.44
CA LEU A 614 14.42 -11.40 -6.00
C LEU A 614 15.71 -11.52 -6.80
N VAL A 615 15.94 -12.67 -7.43
CA VAL A 615 17.18 -12.95 -8.17
C VAL A 615 17.01 -12.46 -9.60
N PRO A 616 17.81 -11.46 -10.06
CA PRO A 616 17.76 -10.97 -11.43
C PRO A 616 17.89 -12.11 -12.45
N GLY A 617 17.16 -12.00 -13.56
CA GLY A 617 17.10 -13.04 -14.59
C GLY A 617 16.03 -14.11 -14.36
N ASN A 618 15.30 -14.07 -13.24
CA ASN A 618 14.08 -14.86 -13.06
C ASN A 618 12.86 -14.01 -13.40
N PRO A 619 12.00 -14.45 -14.34
CA PRO A 619 10.82 -13.70 -14.75
C PRO A 619 9.78 -13.65 -13.63
N ASP A 620 9.20 -12.47 -13.41
CA ASP A 620 8.12 -12.24 -12.44
C ASP A 620 6.79 -11.87 -13.12
N SER A 621 6.75 -11.97 -14.46
CA SER A 621 5.55 -11.83 -15.29
C SER A 621 5.55 -12.87 -16.42
N GLN A 622 4.39 -13.09 -17.03
CA GLN A 622 4.25 -13.97 -18.18
C GLN A 622 5.09 -13.48 -19.38
N ASP A 623 5.04 -12.18 -19.67
CA ASP A 623 5.79 -11.56 -20.77
C ASP A 623 7.31 -11.75 -20.59
N ASP A 624 7.83 -11.57 -19.37
CA ASP A 624 9.24 -11.79 -19.09
C ASP A 624 9.64 -13.27 -19.27
N MET A 625 8.75 -14.21 -18.94
CA MET A 625 8.98 -15.63 -19.15
C MET A 625 9.04 -15.96 -20.64
N GLU A 626 8.12 -15.43 -21.44
CA GLU A 626 8.10 -15.60 -22.89
C GLU A 626 9.36 -15.01 -23.53
N ALA A 627 9.78 -13.82 -23.11
CA ALA A 627 11.00 -13.18 -23.56
C ALA A 627 12.25 -14.00 -23.21
N MET A 628 12.31 -14.57 -22.00
CA MET A 628 13.40 -15.43 -21.56
C MET A 628 13.47 -16.73 -22.38
N LEU A 629 12.34 -17.39 -22.63
CA LEU A 629 12.28 -18.61 -23.44
C LEU A 629 12.72 -18.37 -24.89
N GLU A 630 12.36 -17.21 -25.46
CA GLU A 630 12.81 -16.81 -26.79
C GLU A 630 14.32 -16.47 -26.82
N ASP A 631 14.88 -15.85 -25.77
CA ASP A 631 16.33 -15.66 -25.65
C ASP A 631 17.08 -17.00 -25.54
N TRP A 632 16.57 -17.94 -24.74
CA TRP A 632 17.14 -19.28 -24.65
C TRP A 632 17.14 -19.98 -26.01
N HIS A 633 16.06 -19.88 -26.78
CA HIS A 633 16.02 -20.42 -28.14
C HIS A 633 17.07 -19.78 -29.06
N LYS A 634 17.25 -18.45 -29.01
CA LYS A 634 18.30 -17.75 -29.78
C LYS A 634 19.70 -18.17 -29.37
N ARG A 635 19.95 -18.48 -28.09
CA ARG A 635 21.24 -19.01 -27.61
C ARG A 635 21.52 -20.40 -28.21
N ILE A 636 20.52 -21.28 -28.24
CA ILE A 636 20.61 -22.61 -28.88
C ILE A 636 20.99 -22.47 -30.35
N GLN A 637 20.26 -21.65 -31.12
CA GLN A 637 20.55 -21.45 -32.55
C GLN A 637 21.96 -20.87 -32.80
N ARG A 638 22.43 -19.96 -31.93
CA ARG A 638 23.79 -19.41 -32.02
C ARG A 638 24.85 -20.49 -31.79
N ALA A 639 24.65 -21.34 -30.78
CA ALA A 639 25.56 -22.45 -30.49
C ALA A 639 25.60 -23.49 -31.63
N GLU A 640 24.45 -23.85 -32.20
CA GLU A 640 24.36 -24.76 -33.34
C GLU A 640 25.08 -24.21 -34.58
N ARG A 641 24.86 -22.93 -34.93
CA ARG A 641 25.56 -22.27 -36.05
C ARG A 641 27.07 -22.17 -35.81
N ALA A 642 27.50 -21.94 -34.57
CA ALA A 642 28.92 -21.92 -34.22
C ALA A 642 29.55 -23.30 -34.38
N SER A 643 28.86 -24.35 -33.95
CA SER A 643 29.28 -25.75 -34.12
C SER A 643 29.41 -26.12 -35.60
N GLN A 644 28.44 -25.76 -36.44
CA GLN A 644 28.47 -25.98 -37.89
C GLN A 644 29.64 -25.28 -38.60
N ARG A 645 30.13 -24.15 -38.05
CA ARG A 645 31.30 -23.43 -38.61
C ARG A 645 32.65 -24.05 -38.22
N HIS A 646 32.69 -24.89 -37.17
CA HIS A 646 33.90 -25.55 -36.69
C HIS A 646 33.92 -27.04 -37.08
N HIS A 647 34.15 -27.33 -38.37
CA HIS A 647 34.45 -28.69 -38.85
C HIS A 647 35.90 -29.12 -38.55
N ALA A 648 36.26 -29.25 -37.27
CA ALA A 648 37.56 -29.83 -36.88
C ALA A 648 37.50 -30.55 -35.52
N GLY A 649 36.92 -31.76 -35.52
CA GLY A 649 37.38 -32.89 -34.70
C GLY A 649 37.43 -32.78 -33.17
N ARG A 650 36.87 -31.75 -32.53
CA ARG A 650 36.73 -31.68 -31.06
C ARG A 650 35.29 -31.38 -30.68
N GLU A 651 34.65 -32.29 -29.95
CA GLU A 651 33.40 -32.01 -29.25
C GLU A 651 33.61 -30.82 -28.32
N MET A 652 32.92 -29.72 -28.61
CA MET A 652 32.85 -28.57 -27.71
C MET A 652 31.71 -28.81 -26.71
N PRO A 653 31.89 -28.52 -25.41
CA PRO A 653 30.79 -28.53 -24.47
C PRO A 653 29.71 -27.53 -24.94
N ASN A 654 28.43 -27.87 -24.73
CA ASN A 654 27.26 -27.06 -25.13
C ASN A 654 27.49 -25.56 -24.86
N GLY A 655 27.86 -24.81 -25.90
CA GLY A 655 28.31 -23.42 -25.80
C GLY A 655 27.20 -22.40 -25.54
N ASP A 656 25.96 -22.85 -25.36
CA ASP A 656 24.81 -21.99 -25.06
C ASP A 656 24.61 -21.76 -23.56
N GLY A 657 25.25 -22.53 -22.67
CA GLY A 657 25.15 -22.35 -21.22
C GLY A 657 23.75 -22.61 -20.64
N LEU A 658 22.95 -23.46 -21.29
CA LEU A 658 21.62 -23.86 -20.83
C LEU A 658 21.63 -25.31 -20.32
N THR A 659 20.80 -25.61 -19.31
CA THR A 659 20.54 -27.01 -18.90
C THR A 659 19.66 -27.72 -19.92
N ASP A 660 19.63 -29.05 -19.89
CA ASP A 660 18.76 -29.83 -20.79
C ASP A 660 17.28 -29.49 -20.62
N ALA A 661 16.84 -29.26 -19.38
CA ALA A 661 15.47 -28.84 -19.07
C ALA A 661 15.16 -27.45 -19.66
N GLN A 662 16.09 -26.49 -19.55
CA GLN A 662 15.93 -25.16 -20.16
C GLN A 662 15.90 -25.26 -21.69
N ARG A 663 16.75 -26.11 -22.29
CA ARG A 663 16.76 -26.35 -23.74
C ARG A 663 15.43 -26.92 -24.21
N GLN A 664 14.92 -27.95 -23.52
CA GLN A 664 13.63 -28.56 -23.82
C GLN A 664 12.49 -27.55 -23.71
N ALA A 665 12.45 -26.76 -22.63
CA ALA A 665 11.44 -25.72 -22.44
C ALA A 665 11.47 -24.66 -23.56
N ALA A 666 12.66 -24.19 -23.93
CA ALA A 666 12.82 -23.21 -25.00
C ALA A 666 12.40 -23.76 -26.38
N MET A 667 12.76 -25.01 -26.70
CA MET A 667 12.34 -25.66 -27.94
C MET A 667 10.82 -25.88 -27.99
N GLU A 668 10.23 -26.33 -26.89
CA GLU A 668 8.79 -26.56 -26.80
C GLU A 668 8.01 -25.24 -26.92
N PHE A 669 8.42 -24.20 -26.19
CA PHE A 669 7.84 -22.87 -26.32
C PHE A 669 7.96 -22.34 -27.76
N HIS A 670 9.12 -22.50 -28.39
CA HIS A 670 9.30 -22.05 -29.77
C HIS A 670 8.34 -22.75 -30.73
N ARG A 671 8.08 -24.05 -30.51
CA ARG A 671 7.19 -24.91 -31.30
C ARG A 671 5.71 -24.60 -31.08
N THR A 672 5.28 -24.40 -29.85
CA THR A 672 3.85 -24.27 -29.48
C THR A 672 3.40 -22.83 -29.28
N LYS A 673 4.34 -21.92 -29.04
CA LYS A 673 4.09 -20.55 -28.55
C LYS A 673 3.31 -20.51 -27.22
N GLN A 674 3.39 -21.59 -26.44
CA GLN A 674 2.80 -21.69 -25.11
C GLN A 674 3.90 -22.03 -24.10
N ILE A 675 3.90 -21.34 -22.96
CA ILE A 675 4.84 -21.62 -21.87
C ILE A 675 4.65 -23.08 -21.44
N PRO A 676 5.69 -23.94 -21.48
CA PRO A 676 5.56 -25.33 -21.09
C PRO A 676 5.50 -25.49 -19.57
N ARG A 677 5.05 -26.66 -19.10
CA ARG A 677 5.24 -27.06 -17.69
C ARG A 677 6.72 -27.15 -17.38
N MET A 678 7.19 -26.39 -16.41
CA MET A 678 8.59 -26.38 -15.98
C MET A 678 8.73 -25.92 -14.52
N LEU A 679 9.89 -26.19 -13.92
CA LEU A 679 10.24 -25.62 -12.63
C LEU A 679 10.80 -24.21 -12.82
N THR A 680 10.42 -23.32 -11.91
CA THR A 680 10.95 -21.95 -11.81
C THR A 680 11.72 -21.80 -10.51
N GLU A 681 12.50 -20.73 -10.37
CA GLU A 681 13.29 -20.43 -9.17
C GLU A 681 13.33 -18.91 -8.89
N GLY A 682 14.27 -18.43 -8.08
CA GLY A 682 14.49 -17.00 -7.84
C GLY A 682 13.66 -16.35 -6.73
N ARG A 683 12.81 -17.11 -6.03
CA ARG A 683 12.05 -16.68 -4.85
C ARG A 683 12.96 -16.49 -3.63
N GLU A 684 12.43 -15.88 -2.57
CA GLU A 684 13.17 -15.72 -1.31
C GLU A 684 13.54 -17.11 -0.72
N PRO A 685 14.83 -17.45 -0.55
CA PRO A 685 15.22 -18.78 -0.12
C PRO A 685 14.99 -18.99 1.39
N PHE A 686 14.40 -20.12 1.78
CA PHE A 686 14.17 -20.39 3.21
C PHE A 686 15.48 -20.68 3.97
N LEU A 687 16.48 -21.35 3.38
CA LEU A 687 17.72 -21.71 4.08
C LEU A 687 18.62 -20.51 4.37
N LEU A 688 18.89 -19.67 3.36
CA LEU A 688 19.83 -18.55 3.49
C LEU A 688 19.15 -17.29 4.03
N ALA A 689 17.97 -16.98 3.52
CA ALA A 689 17.26 -15.74 3.86
C ALA A 689 16.18 -15.93 4.92
N LYS A 690 15.97 -17.16 5.42
CA LYS A 690 14.93 -17.46 6.41
C LYS A 690 13.53 -16.98 5.97
N ALA A 691 13.20 -17.17 4.69
CA ALA A 691 12.04 -16.58 4.00
C ALA A 691 11.12 -17.62 3.32
N GLY A 692 10.88 -18.75 3.99
CA GLY A 692 9.95 -19.78 3.51
C GLY A 692 8.50 -19.52 3.90
N TYR A 693 7.67 -20.55 3.83
CA TYR A 693 6.28 -20.54 4.28
C TYR A 693 6.14 -20.89 5.77
N LEU A 694 7.09 -21.54 6.42
CA LEU A 694 6.96 -21.90 7.85
C LEU A 694 7.45 -20.78 8.76
N ARG A 695 6.79 -19.61 8.66
CA ARG A 695 7.20 -18.38 9.33
C ARG A 695 6.05 -17.46 9.68
N TYR A 696 6.32 -16.39 10.43
CA TYR A 696 5.34 -15.37 10.80
C TYR A 696 5.68 -14.02 10.17
N ARG A 697 4.64 -13.22 9.86
CA ARG A 697 4.84 -11.87 9.32
C ARG A 697 5.45 -10.97 10.38
N LYS A 698 6.48 -10.22 10.01
CA LYS A 698 7.10 -9.20 10.87
C LYS A 698 6.21 -7.95 10.91
N VAL A 699 6.01 -7.41 12.12
CA VAL A 699 5.16 -6.21 12.34
C VAL A 699 5.89 -5.19 13.23
N TYR A 700 6.08 -3.99 12.70
CA TYR A 700 6.69 -2.83 13.38
C TYR A 700 5.61 -1.90 13.96
N ALA A 701 5.92 -1.18 15.05
CA ALA A 701 5.03 -0.18 15.66
C ALA A 701 5.77 1.08 16.11
N GLY A 702 5.71 2.12 15.27
CA GLY A 702 6.18 3.47 15.61
C GLY A 702 7.69 3.64 15.76
N SER A 703 8.48 2.60 15.45
CA SER A 703 9.96 2.60 15.44
C SER A 703 10.49 1.36 14.70
N ASP A 704 11.60 1.52 13.97
CA ASP A 704 12.32 0.43 13.28
C ASP A 704 12.92 -0.59 14.25
N ARG A 705 13.14 -0.16 15.50
CA ARG A 705 13.66 -1.00 16.59
C ARG A 705 12.53 -1.55 17.45
N MET A 706 11.33 -0.98 17.36
CA MET A 706 10.16 -1.46 18.07
C MET A 706 9.28 -2.28 17.15
N LEU A 707 9.57 -3.57 17.14
CA LEU A 707 8.55 -4.54 16.81
C LEU A 707 7.44 -4.42 17.88
N ILE A 708 6.18 -4.70 17.53
CA ILE A 708 5.06 -4.83 18.50
C ILE A 708 5.40 -5.84 19.62
N SER A 709 6.52 -6.54 19.48
CA SER A 709 7.23 -7.39 20.42
C SER A 709 7.58 -6.87 21.80
N ASN A 710 7.70 -5.55 22.02
CA ASN A 710 8.26 -5.04 23.28
C ASN A 710 7.19 -4.53 24.26
N ALA A 711 5.94 -4.39 23.84
CA ALA A 711 4.85 -3.99 24.72
C ALA A 711 4.22 -5.23 25.38
N ARG A 712 4.36 -5.36 26.71
CA ARG A 712 3.52 -6.30 27.46
C ARG A 712 2.07 -5.81 27.39
N PRO A 713 1.07 -6.70 27.25
CA PRO A 713 -0.32 -6.29 27.43
C PRO A 713 -0.46 -5.60 28.80
N PRO A 714 -1.32 -4.56 28.92
CA PRO A 714 -1.63 -4.01 30.23
C PRO A 714 -2.08 -5.16 31.14
N LYS A 715 -1.50 -5.22 32.35
CA LYS A 715 -2.00 -6.17 33.36
C LYS A 715 -3.51 -5.94 33.48
N PRO A 716 -4.34 -7.01 33.53
CA PRO A 716 -5.73 -6.84 33.88
C PRO A 716 -5.77 -6.06 35.19
N THR A 717 -6.38 -4.88 35.18
CA THR A 717 -6.72 -4.18 36.41
C THR A 717 -7.73 -5.07 37.12
N THR A 718 -7.25 -5.86 38.08
CA THR A 718 -8.13 -6.38 39.13
C THR A 718 -8.82 -5.16 39.74
N PRO A 719 -10.16 -5.13 39.86
CA PRO A 719 -10.83 -4.10 40.62
C PRO A 719 -10.21 -4.13 42.02
N ASP A 720 -9.69 -2.99 42.48
CA ASP A 720 -9.16 -2.88 43.83
C ASP A 720 -10.17 -3.46 44.81
N ALA A 721 -9.76 -4.52 45.51
CA ALA A 721 -10.50 -5.02 46.65
C ALA A 721 -10.56 -3.87 47.64
N VAL A 722 -11.73 -3.25 47.74
CA VAL A 722 -12.05 -2.26 48.76
C VAL A 722 -11.70 -2.89 50.11
N ALA A 723 -10.61 -2.41 50.72
CA ALA A 723 -10.23 -2.78 52.07
C ALA A 723 -11.37 -2.34 53.00
N PRO A 724 -11.86 -3.20 53.91
CA PRO A 724 -12.92 -2.83 54.82
C PRO A 724 -12.43 -1.74 55.77
N ASP A 725 -13.21 -0.65 55.84
CA ASP A 725 -13.03 0.47 56.75
C ASP A 725 -12.79 -0.01 58.18
N ARG A 726 -11.64 0.36 58.76
CA ARG A 726 -11.44 0.27 60.21
C ARG A 726 -12.06 1.51 60.87
N PRO A 727 -12.92 1.34 61.89
CA PRO A 727 -13.52 2.47 62.58
C PRO A 727 -12.45 3.29 63.32
N ARG A 728 -12.46 4.61 63.11
CA ARG A 728 -11.68 5.58 63.87
C ARG A 728 -12.15 5.58 65.33
N ALA A 729 -11.27 5.20 66.25
CA ALA A 729 -11.43 5.50 67.66
C ALA A 729 -11.11 6.98 67.89
N ILE A 730 -12.00 7.63 68.65
CA ILE A 730 -11.91 9.00 69.13
C ILE A 730 -11.00 9.00 70.37
N ALA A 731 -9.91 9.77 70.35
CA ALA A 731 -9.30 10.47 71.47
C ALA A 731 -8.16 11.36 70.95
#